data_AF-A0A950MFH1-F1
#
_entry.id   AF-A0A950MFH1-F1
#
_cell.length_a   1.000
_cell.length_b   1.000
_cell.length_c   1.000
_cell.angle_alpha   90.00
_cell.angle_beta   90.00
_cell.angle_gamma   90.00
#
_symmetry.space_group_name_H-M   'P 1'
#
loop_
_entity.id
_entity.type
_entity.pdbx_description
1 polymer ?
#
loop_
_entity_poly.entity_id
_entity_poly.type
_entity_poly.pdbx_seq_one_letter_code
_entity_poly.pdbx_strand_id
1 'polypeptide(L)'
;MSDIKTEFFPFKGGLDLMTPPIALDPGKCFDAQNYEPVITGGYARIYGFERFDGHQSPSTASYWILPATISGTINIGDTVTGATSGATAKVLAIYVGVVGEVAQNYLVVGRLSGVFVSGENLTDSGVQAVTTGTAQQNGALLPLDDANYTLLAANDLRTSISAVPGSGSVRGVKYYNGNVYAFRDNIGATAALMYKATSTGWSQVNFGLEIKLTTLVKSATVTMTTASPTVVTDTAHGMAAGQPVQFSISAGGTLPTGIAANFTYYLVPTITANTFEIAATLGGTPINVTGAGSGTITCTAMGNNIYAGNTITGVTSGATATVAASLLMTGSWTTNLVGTLVIASQTGTFQSGEILSVGNLLLATTASAAVQITRLPGGQMEFCNINFSGSATGYKMYGVDGVNPAFEFDGANYVPIHTGATVDTPAHVINFKEMLFLAQGGNLNVSSIANPYNYDANQSAGVIGVGDLITGFVPQGGTYVTGSTMAIFSTGHMFTLYGSSVANFNLITSIWDMGFSPFTMQTVSNDTYGWTSRGIQTVISTLTFGDFDYNSVSHEIQTLINKKQGLAISSTSLHQKNQYRVYFSDGTGLAVGLTGQTPNGIMPLNYGLNVRCICTDTNAAGQEVTYFGSDNGFVYQDNVGTSLDGNPIEAWLRLPFNHSKSPRVRKRYRRAVFEGYVNAYAQVNFSYDLGYGDPNVQPSAPVPDTSLGGASGYWDQFTWDQFTWDSQVVGTPQISLQGTEKNISFLLYSNYAQFQPHTFQGLTLIYSPQRLER
;
A
#
# COMPACT_ATOMS: atom_id res chain seq x y z
N MET A 1 0.82 -64.17 -3.64
CA MET A 1 0.32 -62.89 -4.19
C MET A 1 1.42 -61.85 -4.02
N SER A 2 1.60 -60.92 -4.95
CA SER A 2 2.51 -59.78 -4.71
C SER A 2 1.88 -58.88 -3.64
N ASP A 3 2.58 -58.64 -2.53
CA ASP A 3 2.09 -57.75 -1.48
C ASP A 3 1.79 -56.36 -2.04
N ILE A 4 0.60 -55.85 -1.74
CA ILE A 4 0.22 -54.48 -2.05
C ILE A 4 0.86 -53.58 -0.99
N LYS A 5 1.60 -52.57 -1.42
CA LYS A 5 2.22 -51.57 -0.55
C LYS A 5 1.55 -50.22 -0.75
N THR A 6 1.53 -49.45 0.33
CA THR A 6 1.06 -48.07 0.38
C THR A 6 2.18 -47.17 0.88
N GLU A 7 2.41 -46.05 0.22
CA GLU A 7 3.35 -45.02 0.65
C GLU A 7 2.63 -43.68 0.67
N PHE A 8 2.68 -43.00 1.81
CA PHE A 8 2.21 -41.62 1.94
C PHE A 8 3.41 -40.69 1.96
N PHE A 9 3.29 -39.55 1.29
CA PHE A 9 4.23 -38.46 1.43
C PHE A 9 3.49 -37.11 1.46
N PRO A 10 3.81 -36.24 2.43
CA PRO A 10 3.23 -34.90 2.53
C PRO A 10 3.91 -33.94 1.54
N PHE A 11 3.14 -33.00 1.01
CA PHE A 11 3.65 -31.92 0.17
C PHE A 11 4.29 -30.83 1.02
N LYS A 12 5.61 -30.64 0.84
CA LYS A 12 6.43 -29.69 1.61
C LYS A 12 7.77 -29.41 0.93
N GLY A 13 8.39 -28.29 1.28
CA GLY A 13 9.76 -27.95 0.86
C GLY A 13 9.86 -27.07 -0.39
N GLY A 14 8.77 -26.85 -1.12
CA GLY A 14 8.77 -25.92 -2.25
C GLY A 14 9.46 -26.46 -3.51
N LEU A 15 9.89 -25.53 -4.37
CA LEU A 15 10.64 -25.81 -5.59
C LEU A 15 12.13 -26.06 -5.28
N ASP A 16 12.68 -27.16 -5.81
CA ASP A 16 14.10 -27.51 -5.72
C ASP A 16 14.65 -27.84 -7.11
N LEU A 17 15.59 -27.03 -7.58
CA LEU A 17 16.22 -27.11 -8.90
C LEU A 17 17.69 -27.54 -8.83
N MET A 18 18.22 -27.77 -7.63
CA MET A 18 19.64 -28.04 -7.39
C MET A 18 19.88 -29.50 -7.02
N THR A 19 18.94 -30.12 -6.30
CA THR A 19 19.08 -31.51 -5.88
C THR A 19 18.86 -32.46 -7.07
N PRO A 20 19.73 -33.47 -7.27
CA PRO A 20 19.55 -34.46 -8.33
C PRO A 20 18.20 -35.19 -8.25
N PRO A 21 17.54 -35.53 -9.37
CA PRO A 21 16.17 -36.07 -9.38
C PRO A 21 15.95 -37.32 -8.52
N ILE A 22 16.96 -38.17 -8.34
CA ILE A 22 16.87 -39.39 -7.54
C ILE A 22 16.91 -39.14 -6.02
N ALA A 23 17.49 -38.00 -5.61
CA ALA A 23 17.65 -37.61 -4.20
C ALA A 23 16.57 -36.61 -3.75
N LEU A 24 15.69 -36.18 -4.65
CA LEU A 24 14.61 -35.25 -4.32
C LEU A 24 13.59 -35.94 -3.41
N ASP A 25 13.23 -35.27 -2.31
CA ASP A 25 12.14 -35.74 -1.47
C ASP A 25 10.81 -35.72 -2.23
N PRO A 26 9.99 -36.78 -2.14
CA PRO A 26 8.80 -36.95 -2.98
C PRO A 26 7.71 -35.87 -2.79
N GLY A 27 7.78 -35.10 -1.71
CA GLY A 27 6.87 -33.99 -1.40
C GLY A 27 7.29 -32.61 -1.92
N LYS A 28 8.53 -32.47 -2.43
CA LYS A 28 9.02 -31.24 -3.06
C LYS A 28 8.48 -31.12 -4.49
N CYS A 29 8.79 -30.01 -5.15
CA CYS A 29 8.50 -29.80 -6.57
C CYS A 29 9.81 -29.58 -7.31
N PHE A 30 9.90 -30.09 -8.55
CA PHE A 30 11.03 -29.75 -9.44
C PHE A 30 10.61 -28.80 -10.57
N ASP A 31 9.30 -28.58 -10.73
CA ASP A 31 8.70 -27.57 -11.60
C ASP A 31 7.33 -27.17 -11.02
N ALA A 32 7.05 -25.87 -10.96
CA ALA A 32 5.82 -25.32 -10.43
C ALA A 32 5.58 -23.90 -10.97
N GLN A 33 4.33 -23.46 -10.99
CA GLN A 33 3.94 -22.06 -11.18
C GLN A 33 2.56 -21.80 -10.56
N ASN A 34 2.39 -20.61 -9.95
CA ASN A 34 1.11 -20.14 -9.41
C ASN A 34 0.50 -21.06 -8.33
N TYR A 35 1.36 -21.83 -7.67
CA TYR A 35 1.09 -22.45 -6.37
C TYR A 35 1.92 -21.74 -5.30
N GLU A 36 1.42 -21.71 -4.07
CA GLU A 36 2.09 -21.12 -2.92
C GLU A 36 2.17 -22.12 -1.76
N PRO A 37 3.24 -22.08 -0.94
CA PRO A 37 3.31 -22.88 0.28
C PRO A 37 2.28 -22.39 1.32
N VAL A 38 1.58 -23.33 1.94
CA VAL A 38 0.57 -23.05 2.96
C VAL A 38 1.17 -23.23 4.37
N ILE A 39 0.80 -22.37 5.31
CA ILE A 39 1.28 -22.42 6.71
C ILE A 39 1.02 -23.80 7.35
N THR A 40 -0.14 -24.40 7.05
CA THR A 40 -0.58 -25.71 7.56
C THR A 40 0.08 -26.90 6.85
N GLY A 41 0.98 -26.65 5.90
CA GLY A 41 1.55 -27.66 5.01
C GLY A 41 0.71 -27.86 3.74
N GLY A 42 1.39 -28.32 2.68
CA GLY A 42 0.83 -28.43 1.34
C GLY A 42 1.07 -27.22 0.43
N TYR A 43 0.50 -27.31 -0.76
CA TYR A 43 0.54 -26.26 -1.78
C TYR A 43 -0.89 -25.86 -2.17
N ALA A 44 -1.16 -24.56 -2.17
CA ALA A 44 -2.43 -23.99 -2.63
C ALA A 44 -2.23 -23.28 -3.96
N ARG A 45 -3.18 -23.38 -4.88
CA ARG A 45 -3.24 -22.46 -6.03
C ARG A 45 -3.39 -21.04 -5.47
N ILE A 46 -2.69 -20.06 -6.05
CA ILE A 46 -2.83 -18.68 -5.60
C ILE A 46 -4.26 -18.16 -5.81
N TYR A 47 -4.63 -17.19 -4.99
CA TYR A 47 -5.71 -16.28 -5.34
C TYR A 47 -5.28 -15.38 -6.51
N GLY A 48 -6.26 -14.81 -7.19
CA GLY A 48 -6.01 -13.83 -8.24
C GLY A 48 -5.76 -12.41 -7.70
N PHE A 49 -5.87 -11.47 -8.62
CA PHE A 49 -6.00 -10.06 -8.33
C PHE A 49 -7.11 -9.47 -9.19
N GLU A 50 -7.68 -8.35 -8.78
CA GLU A 50 -8.73 -7.65 -9.53
C GLU A 50 -8.51 -6.14 -9.54
N ARG A 51 -8.86 -5.49 -10.65
CA ARG A 51 -8.75 -4.03 -10.78
C ARG A 51 -9.59 -3.33 -9.71
N PHE A 52 -9.13 -2.16 -9.27
CA PHE A 52 -9.74 -1.38 -8.21
C PHE A 52 -9.64 0.14 -8.48
N ASP A 53 -10.76 0.85 -8.34
CA ASP A 53 -10.83 2.32 -8.34
C ASP A 53 -11.79 2.89 -7.27
N GLY A 54 -12.27 2.02 -6.38
CA GLY A 54 -13.24 2.33 -5.32
C GLY A 54 -14.68 1.88 -5.62
N HIS A 55 -15.00 1.47 -6.86
CA HIS A 55 -16.23 0.73 -7.12
C HIS A 55 -16.25 -0.62 -6.40
N GLN A 56 -17.43 -1.27 -6.40
CA GLN A 56 -17.59 -2.61 -5.85
C GLN A 56 -16.61 -3.62 -6.48
N SER A 57 -15.95 -4.39 -5.62
CA SER A 57 -15.05 -5.49 -5.99
C SER A 57 -15.72 -6.51 -6.92
N PRO A 58 -15.16 -6.82 -8.10
CA PRO A 58 -15.70 -7.82 -9.02
C PRO A 58 -15.94 -9.19 -8.40
N SER A 59 -15.08 -9.63 -7.47
CA SER A 59 -15.20 -10.88 -6.73
C SER A 59 -16.45 -10.99 -5.84
N THR A 60 -17.08 -9.85 -5.51
CA THR A 60 -18.33 -9.78 -4.74
C THR A 60 -19.57 -9.67 -5.62
N ALA A 61 -19.41 -9.72 -6.95
CA ALA A 61 -20.52 -9.67 -7.88
C ALA A 61 -21.47 -10.84 -7.65
N SER A 62 -22.77 -10.53 -7.61
CA SER A 62 -23.84 -11.53 -7.62
C SER A 62 -24.47 -11.59 -9.00
N TYR A 63 -24.97 -12.77 -9.36
CA TYR A 63 -25.84 -12.95 -10.51
C TYR A 63 -27.22 -13.41 -10.06
N TRP A 64 -28.21 -13.20 -10.92
CA TRP A 64 -29.57 -13.67 -10.72
C TRP A 64 -30.05 -14.42 -11.95
N ILE A 65 -30.82 -15.47 -11.74
CA ILE A 65 -31.58 -16.15 -12.79
C ILE A 65 -32.97 -15.54 -12.82
N LEU A 66 -33.30 -14.90 -13.93
CA LEU A 66 -34.62 -14.36 -14.21
C LEU A 66 -35.33 -15.28 -15.21
N PRO A 67 -36.27 -16.12 -14.75
CA PRO A 67 -37.05 -16.97 -15.64
C PRO A 67 -37.97 -16.08 -16.50
N ALA A 68 -37.85 -16.21 -17.82
CA ALA A 68 -38.55 -15.36 -18.77
C ALA A 68 -38.79 -16.06 -20.10
N THR A 69 -39.94 -15.79 -20.71
CA THR A 69 -40.24 -16.20 -22.09
C THR A 69 -39.83 -15.09 -23.03
N ILE A 70 -38.82 -15.35 -23.86
CA ILE A 70 -38.27 -14.38 -24.81
C ILE A 70 -39.12 -14.39 -26.08
N SER A 71 -39.68 -13.24 -26.45
CA SER A 71 -40.55 -13.08 -27.62
C SER A 71 -39.98 -12.12 -28.66
N GLY A 72 -39.02 -11.27 -28.28
CA GLY A 72 -38.32 -10.32 -29.13
C GLY A 72 -36.82 -10.55 -29.15
N THR A 73 -36.04 -9.49 -29.44
CA THR A 73 -34.57 -9.56 -29.48
C THR A 73 -34.02 -9.00 -28.18
N ILE A 74 -33.30 -9.83 -27.43
CA ILE A 74 -32.50 -9.45 -26.27
C ILE A 74 -31.06 -9.85 -26.58
N ASN A 75 -30.10 -8.96 -26.36
CA ASN A 75 -28.69 -9.24 -26.51
C ASN A 75 -27.99 -9.24 -25.15
N ILE A 76 -26.84 -9.91 -25.10
CA ILE A 76 -25.94 -9.81 -23.95
C ILE A 76 -25.43 -8.37 -23.86
N GLY A 77 -25.53 -7.77 -22.67
CA GLY A 77 -25.17 -6.39 -22.38
C GLY A 77 -26.34 -5.42 -22.31
N ASP A 78 -27.52 -5.80 -22.81
CA ASP A 78 -28.71 -4.94 -22.78
C ASP A 78 -29.21 -4.76 -21.33
N THR A 79 -29.75 -3.57 -21.03
CA THR A 79 -30.41 -3.30 -19.75
C THR A 79 -31.90 -3.51 -19.92
N VAL A 80 -32.44 -4.57 -19.32
CA VAL A 80 -33.87 -4.84 -19.33
C VAL A 80 -34.56 -4.12 -18.17
N THR A 81 -35.71 -3.51 -18.46
CA THR A 81 -36.54 -2.82 -17.46
C THR A 81 -37.92 -3.46 -17.36
N GLY A 82 -38.34 -3.80 -16.15
CA GLY A 82 -39.68 -4.31 -15.86
C GLY A 82 -40.73 -3.22 -16.02
N ALA A 83 -41.69 -3.42 -16.93
CA ALA A 83 -42.70 -2.42 -17.23
C ALA A 83 -43.64 -2.11 -16.05
N THR A 84 -43.81 -3.07 -15.12
CA THR A 84 -44.69 -2.91 -13.97
C THR A 84 -43.89 -2.54 -12.72
N SER A 85 -42.79 -3.24 -12.46
CA SER A 85 -41.99 -3.07 -11.26
C SER A 85 -41.03 -1.87 -11.31
N GLY A 86 -40.65 -1.43 -12.51
CA GLY A 86 -39.54 -0.49 -12.72
C GLY A 86 -38.17 -1.09 -12.37
N ALA A 87 -38.09 -2.39 -12.09
CA ALA A 87 -36.83 -3.07 -11.79
C ALA A 87 -35.94 -3.11 -13.03
N THR A 88 -34.63 -2.90 -12.85
CA THR A 88 -33.65 -2.90 -13.93
C THR A 88 -32.59 -3.97 -13.68
N ALA A 89 -32.17 -4.67 -14.72
CA ALA A 89 -31.00 -5.54 -14.66
C ALA A 89 -30.29 -5.61 -16.01
N LYS A 90 -28.99 -5.91 -15.98
CA LYS A 90 -28.19 -6.08 -17.19
C LYS A 90 -28.10 -7.55 -17.57
N VAL A 91 -28.35 -7.88 -18.84
CA VAL A 91 -28.31 -9.26 -19.34
C VAL A 91 -26.86 -9.71 -19.50
N LEU A 92 -26.47 -10.77 -18.79
CA LEU A 92 -25.13 -11.36 -18.82
C LEU A 92 -25.06 -12.59 -19.71
N ALA A 93 -26.11 -13.41 -19.71
CA ALA A 93 -26.26 -14.56 -20.60
C ALA A 93 -27.73 -14.85 -20.85
N ILE A 94 -27.99 -15.55 -21.96
CA ILE A 94 -29.33 -15.96 -22.37
C ILE A 94 -29.32 -17.47 -22.51
N TYR A 95 -30.16 -18.15 -21.74
CA TYR A 95 -30.33 -19.59 -21.84
C TYR A 95 -31.68 -19.90 -22.50
N VAL A 96 -31.61 -20.58 -23.64
CA VAL A 96 -32.76 -21.14 -24.35
C VAL A 96 -32.43 -22.60 -24.62
N GLY A 97 -33.06 -23.51 -23.89
CA GLY A 97 -32.72 -24.92 -23.98
C GLY A 97 -33.73 -25.84 -23.32
N VAL A 98 -33.39 -27.12 -23.30
CA VAL A 98 -34.17 -28.16 -22.61
C VAL A 98 -33.21 -28.87 -21.65
N VAL A 99 -33.56 -28.92 -20.36
CA VAL A 99 -32.84 -29.73 -19.37
C VAL A 99 -33.72 -30.93 -19.05
N GLY A 100 -33.31 -32.12 -19.51
CA GLY A 100 -34.17 -33.30 -19.50
C GLY A 100 -35.29 -33.20 -20.54
N GLU A 101 -36.55 -33.19 -20.09
CA GLU A 101 -37.75 -33.05 -20.95
C GLU A 101 -38.43 -31.67 -20.80
N VAL A 102 -37.90 -30.77 -19.98
CA VAL A 102 -38.51 -29.46 -19.67
C VAL A 102 -37.76 -28.35 -20.39
N ALA A 103 -38.46 -27.57 -21.21
CA ALA A 103 -37.92 -26.35 -21.81
C ALA A 103 -37.66 -25.32 -20.70
N GLN A 104 -36.42 -24.84 -20.60
CA GLN A 104 -36.02 -23.77 -19.71
C GLN A 104 -35.57 -22.57 -20.53
N ASN A 105 -36.25 -21.44 -20.32
CA ASN A 105 -35.89 -20.14 -20.86
C ASN A 105 -35.67 -19.19 -19.69
N TYR A 106 -34.44 -18.73 -19.52
CA TYR A 106 -34.11 -17.78 -18.48
C TYR A 106 -33.00 -16.85 -18.93
N LEU A 107 -33.01 -15.64 -18.37
CA LEU A 107 -31.93 -14.67 -18.50
C LEU A 107 -31.05 -14.76 -17.26
N VAL A 108 -29.74 -14.81 -17.46
CA VAL A 108 -28.78 -14.57 -16.38
C VAL A 108 -28.53 -13.08 -16.37
N VAL A 109 -28.82 -12.43 -15.25
CA VAL A 109 -28.74 -10.97 -15.13
C VAL A 109 -27.81 -10.56 -13.98
N GLY A 110 -27.18 -9.41 -14.14
CA GLY A 110 -26.35 -8.73 -13.15
C GLY A 110 -26.85 -7.31 -12.89
N ARG A 111 -26.26 -6.63 -11.90
CA ARG A 111 -26.64 -5.26 -11.49
C ARG A 111 -28.15 -5.09 -11.24
N LEU A 112 -28.78 -6.11 -10.64
CA LEU A 112 -30.20 -6.06 -10.34
C LEU A 112 -30.50 -4.90 -9.38
N SER A 113 -31.43 -4.03 -9.77
CA SER A 113 -31.98 -2.99 -8.91
C SER A 113 -33.50 -3.08 -8.93
N GLY A 114 -34.11 -3.17 -7.73
CA GLY A 114 -35.52 -3.49 -7.57
C GLY A 114 -35.82 -4.99 -7.65
N VAL A 115 -37.11 -5.33 -7.67
CA VAL A 115 -37.60 -6.72 -7.69
C VAL A 115 -38.54 -6.91 -8.87
N PHE A 116 -38.17 -7.80 -9.79
CA PHE A 116 -39.06 -8.19 -10.89
C PHE A 116 -40.27 -8.98 -10.37
N VAL A 117 -41.43 -8.75 -10.98
CA VAL A 117 -42.71 -9.42 -10.69
C VAL A 117 -42.95 -10.47 -11.77
N SER A 118 -43.62 -11.58 -11.42
CA SER A 118 -44.03 -12.60 -12.39
C SER A 118 -45.10 -12.08 -13.35
N GLY A 119 -44.98 -12.41 -14.63
CA GLY A 119 -45.93 -12.03 -15.69
C GLY A 119 -45.73 -10.61 -16.22
N GLU A 120 -44.63 -9.93 -15.91
CA GLU A 120 -44.37 -8.57 -16.37
C GLU A 120 -43.57 -8.52 -17.67
N ASN A 121 -43.83 -7.50 -18.49
CA ASN A 121 -43.09 -7.26 -19.72
C ASN A 121 -41.70 -6.69 -19.40
N LEU A 122 -40.66 -7.34 -19.92
CA LEU A 122 -39.30 -6.81 -19.96
C LEU A 122 -39.16 -5.94 -21.20
N THR A 123 -38.73 -4.70 -20.98
CA THR A 123 -38.61 -3.70 -22.03
C THR A 123 -37.17 -3.26 -22.25
N ASP A 124 -36.80 -3.22 -23.53
CA ASP A 124 -35.66 -2.48 -24.07
C ASP A 124 -36.13 -1.84 -25.38
N SER A 125 -36.52 -0.57 -25.31
CA SER A 125 -37.14 0.20 -26.40
C SER A 125 -38.42 -0.41 -27.02
N GLY A 126 -38.98 -1.44 -26.38
CA GLY A 126 -40.17 -2.22 -26.76
C GLY A 126 -40.30 -3.46 -25.86
N VAL A 127 -41.40 -4.21 -25.93
CA VAL A 127 -41.57 -5.47 -25.15
C VAL A 127 -40.76 -6.59 -25.80
N GLN A 128 -39.76 -7.10 -25.09
CA GLN A 128 -38.83 -8.12 -25.62
C GLN A 128 -38.99 -9.49 -24.96
N ALA A 129 -39.50 -9.56 -23.74
CA ALA A 129 -39.77 -10.81 -23.03
C ALA A 129 -40.85 -10.60 -21.97
N VAL A 130 -41.37 -11.71 -21.44
CA VAL A 130 -42.29 -11.71 -20.29
C VAL A 130 -41.69 -12.56 -19.18
N THR A 131 -41.54 -12.00 -17.97
CA THR A 131 -41.05 -12.76 -16.81
C THR A 131 -42.06 -13.85 -16.44
N THR A 132 -41.58 -15.02 -16.05
CA THR A 132 -42.44 -16.12 -15.57
C THR A 132 -42.30 -16.35 -14.06
N GLY A 133 -41.33 -15.69 -13.42
CA GLY A 133 -41.08 -15.76 -11.98
C GLY A 133 -40.21 -14.60 -11.51
N THR A 134 -39.90 -14.58 -10.22
CA THR A 134 -38.99 -13.60 -9.63
C THR A 134 -37.53 -13.96 -9.91
N ALA A 135 -36.65 -12.96 -9.90
CA ALA A 135 -35.22 -13.18 -10.05
C ALA A 135 -34.65 -13.92 -8.82
N GLN A 136 -33.99 -15.05 -9.02
CA GLN A 136 -33.35 -15.83 -7.95
C GLN A 136 -31.85 -15.60 -7.93
N GLN A 137 -31.32 -15.13 -6.80
CA GLN A 137 -29.88 -14.94 -6.61
C GLN A 137 -29.19 -16.31 -6.59
N ASN A 138 -28.07 -16.43 -7.31
CA ASN A 138 -27.29 -17.67 -7.38
C ASN A 138 -28.14 -18.93 -7.71
N GLY A 139 -29.14 -18.77 -8.58
CA GLY A 139 -30.14 -19.80 -8.83
C GLY A 139 -29.72 -20.95 -9.77
N ALA A 140 -28.44 -21.06 -10.14
CA ALA A 140 -28.00 -22.08 -11.08
C ALA A 140 -28.14 -23.50 -10.50
N LEU A 141 -28.60 -24.44 -11.33
CA LEU A 141 -28.81 -25.84 -10.92
C LEU A 141 -27.52 -26.65 -10.87
N LEU A 142 -26.56 -26.32 -11.74
CA LEU A 142 -25.27 -27.01 -11.84
C LEU A 142 -24.16 -26.14 -11.23
N PRO A 143 -23.26 -26.70 -10.39
CA PRO A 143 -22.14 -25.95 -9.82
C PRO A 143 -21.19 -25.33 -10.86
N LEU A 144 -21.09 -25.95 -12.03
CA LEU A 144 -20.29 -25.38 -13.14
C LEU A 144 -20.95 -24.12 -13.73
N ASP A 145 -22.27 -24.12 -13.89
CA ASP A 145 -23.02 -22.97 -14.38
C ASP A 145 -22.99 -21.83 -13.35
N ASP A 146 -23.09 -22.16 -12.05
CA ASP A 146 -22.93 -21.19 -10.96
C ASP A 146 -21.58 -20.47 -11.03
N ALA A 147 -20.49 -21.23 -11.20
CA ALA A 147 -19.15 -20.66 -11.34
C ALA A 147 -19.02 -19.79 -12.61
N ASN A 148 -19.58 -20.24 -13.74
CA ASN A 148 -19.54 -19.50 -15.00
C ASN A 148 -20.34 -18.18 -14.92
N TYR A 149 -21.55 -18.21 -14.36
CA TYR A 149 -22.40 -17.03 -14.25
C TYR A 149 -21.86 -16.02 -13.23
N THR A 150 -21.24 -16.49 -12.15
CA THR A 150 -20.50 -15.63 -11.21
C THR A 150 -19.34 -14.92 -11.90
N LEU A 151 -18.57 -15.63 -12.74
CA LEU A 151 -17.49 -15.01 -13.52
C LEU A 151 -18.01 -13.96 -14.50
N LEU A 152 -19.15 -14.20 -15.16
CA LEU A 152 -19.78 -13.21 -16.06
C LEU A 152 -20.20 -11.95 -15.30
N ALA A 153 -20.79 -12.09 -14.12
CA ALA A 153 -21.16 -10.95 -13.28
C ALA A 153 -19.91 -10.15 -12.83
N ALA A 154 -18.84 -10.85 -12.45
CA ALA A 154 -17.57 -10.22 -12.12
C ALA A 154 -16.97 -9.46 -13.32
N ASN A 155 -16.98 -10.06 -14.52
CA ASN A 155 -16.52 -9.42 -15.76
C ASN A 155 -17.31 -8.15 -16.08
N ASP A 156 -18.62 -8.15 -15.86
CA ASP A 156 -19.44 -6.96 -16.05
C ASP A 156 -19.08 -5.82 -15.08
N LEU A 157 -18.84 -6.11 -13.79
CA LEU A 157 -18.38 -5.09 -12.84
C LEU A 157 -17.00 -4.53 -13.21
N ARG A 158 -16.08 -5.36 -13.73
CA ARG A 158 -14.75 -4.91 -14.21
C ARG A 158 -14.84 -3.84 -15.29
N THR A 159 -15.92 -3.79 -16.07
CA THR A 159 -16.11 -2.77 -17.12
C THR A 159 -16.36 -1.36 -16.56
N SER A 160 -16.85 -1.25 -15.32
CA SER A 160 -17.04 0.05 -14.66
C SER A 160 -15.75 0.61 -14.07
N ILE A 161 -14.73 -0.23 -13.87
CA ILE A 161 -13.50 0.14 -13.17
C ILE A 161 -12.50 0.71 -14.15
N SER A 162 -12.01 1.90 -13.82
CA SER A 162 -11.12 2.69 -14.67
C SER A 162 -9.69 2.74 -14.14
N ALA A 163 -8.73 2.97 -15.05
CA ALA A 163 -7.36 3.24 -14.69
C ALA A 163 -7.26 4.61 -13.98
N VAL A 164 -6.22 4.80 -13.16
CA VAL A 164 -5.94 6.10 -12.53
C VAL A 164 -5.75 7.14 -13.64
N PRO A 165 -6.46 8.29 -13.65
CA PRO A 165 -6.32 9.26 -14.74
C PRO A 165 -4.86 9.75 -14.88
N GLY A 166 -4.37 9.85 -16.12
CA GLY A 166 -2.97 10.23 -16.38
C GLY A 166 -2.30 9.42 -17.49
N SER A 167 -0.97 9.42 -17.49
CA SER A 167 -0.13 8.66 -18.41
C SER A 167 0.94 7.85 -17.68
N GLY A 168 1.61 6.94 -18.38
CA GLY A 168 2.69 6.13 -17.81
C GLY A 168 2.24 5.13 -16.75
N SER A 169 3.17 4.58 -15.99
CA SER A 169 2.90 3.61 -14.93
C SER A 169 2.38 4.27 -13.65
N VAL A 170 1.69 3.50 -12.80
CA VAL A 170 1.38 3.94 -11.44
C VAL A 170 2.68 4.07 -10.64
N ARG A 171 2.91 5.23 -10.03
CA ARG A 171 4.17 5.59 -9.33
C ARG A 171 4.16 5.18 -7.86
N GLY A 172 2.98 5.09 -7.27
CA GLY A 172 2.79 4.74 -5.87
C GLY A 172 1.33 4.43 -5.57
N VAL A 173 1.10 3.48 -4.68
CA VAL A 173 -0.22 3.16 -4.12
C VAL A 173 -0.06 3.07 -2.61
N LYS A 174 -1.00 3.67 -1.87
CA LYS A 174 -1.03 3.60 -0.40
C LYS A 174 -2.46 3.54 0.11
N TYR A 175 -2.73 2.57 0.96
CA TYR A 175 -3.92 2.58 1.82
C TYR A 175 -3.67 3.49 3.02
N TYR A 176 -4.55 4.45 3.26
CA TYR A 176 -4.43 5.40 4.36
C TYR A 176 -5.82 5.88 4.82
N ASN A 177 -6.08 5.78 6.12
CA ASN A 177 -7.31 6.22 6.78
C ASN A 177 -8.59 5.76 6.05
N GLY A 178 -8.70 4.46 5.74
CA GLY A 178 -9.88 3.88 5.10
C GLY A 178 -9.95 4.03 3.58
N ASN A 179 -9.00 4.72 2.95
CA ASN A 179 -9.05 5.07 1.53
C ASN A 179 -7.77 4.63 0.81
N VAL A 180 -7.88 4.29 -0.47
CA VAL A 180 -6.73 4.01 -1.35
C VAL A 180 -6.37 5.28 -2.11
N TYR A 181 -5.09 5.64 -2.05
CA TYR A 181 -4.51 6.72 -2.82
C TYR A 181 -3.52 6.19 -3.84
N ALA A 182 -3.52 6.78 -5.03
CA ALA A 182 -2.62 6.43 -6.12
C ALA A 182 -1.93 7.68 -6.68
N PHE A 183 -0.68 7.53 -7.09
CA PHE A 183 0.12 8.57 -7.71
C PHE A 183 0.41 8.21 -9.16
N ARG A 184 0.15 9.13 -10.08
CA ARG A 184 0.40 8.94 -11.51
C ARG A 184 0.73 10.26 -12.20
N ASP A 185 1.55 10.21 -13.24
CA ASP A 185 1.87 11.39 -14.04
C ASP A 185 0.63 11.86 -14.82
N ASN A 186 0.46 13.16 -14.99
CA ASN A 186 -0.62 13.70 -15.81
C ASN A 186 -0.48 13.28 -17.29
N ILE A 187 -1.52 13.51 -18.10
CA ILE A 187 -1.52 13.08 -19.52
C ILE A 187 -0.34 13.67 -20.32
N GLY A 188 0.11 14.88 -19.97
CA GLY A 188 1.27 15.54 -20.58
C GLY A 188 2.64 15.13 -20.03
N ALA A 189 2.69 14.27 -19.01
CA ALA A 189 3.90 13.92 -18.25
C ALA A 189 4.72 15.15 -17.80
N THR A 190 4.03 16.21 -17.38
CA THR A 190 4.61 17.46 -16.87
C THR A 190 4.50 17.60 -15.35
N ALA A 191 3.64 16.80 -14.71
CA ALA A 191 3.46 16.81 -13.27
C ALA A 191 2.97 15.45 -12.75
N ALA A 192 3.36 15.08 -11.53
CA ALA A 192 2.79 13.95 -10.80
C ALA A 192 1.56 14.39 -10.00
N LEU A 193 0.46 13.66 -10.11
CA LEU A 193 -0.81 13.93 -9.45
C LEU A 193 -1.17 12.81 -8.47
N MET A 194 -1.96 13.17 -7.46
CA MET A 194 -2.49 12.24 -6.45
C MET A 194 -3.99 12.06 -6.69
N TYR A 195 -4.45 10.81 -6.65
CA TYR A 195 -5.86 10.45 -6.78
C TYR A 195 -6.31 9.64 -5.58
N LYS A 196 -7.57 9.82 -5.19
CA LYS A 196 -8.27 9.06 -4.17
C LYS A 196 -9.32 8.18 -4.83
N ALA A 197 -9.37 6.90 -4.46
CA ALA A 197 -10.43 5.99 -4.86
C ALA A 197 -11.74 6.38 -4.16
N THR A 198 -12.85 6.39 -4.92
CA THR A 198 -14.20 6.69 -4.42
C THR A 198 -15.18 5.66 -4.98
N SER A 199 -16.41 5.60 -4.45
CA SER A 199 -17.44 4.68 -4.95
C SER A 199 -17.83 4.90 -6.42
N THR A 200 -17.40 6.01 -7.03
CA THR A 200 -17.60 6.38 -8.44
C THR A 200 -16.30 6.38 -9.25
N GLY A 201 -15.19 5.89 -8.70
CA GLY A 201 -13.88 5.85 -9.33
C GLY A 201 -12.87 6.86 -8.77
N TRP A 202 -11.84 7.16 -9.55
CA TRP A 202 -10.73 8.03 -9.12
C TRP A 202 -11.11 9.52 -9.10
N SER A 203 -10.91 10.18 -7.95
CA SER A 203 -11.01 11.64 -7.81
C SER A 203 -9.63 12.23 -7.54
N GLN A 204 -9.27 13.31 -8.25
CA GLN A 204 -8.01 14.00 -8.00
C GLN A 204 -8.01 14.67 -6.61
N VAL A 205 -6.89 14.56 -5.89
CA VAL A 205 -6.61 15.34 -4.69
C VAL A 205 -5.90 16.62 -5.11
N ASN A 206 -6.51 17.77 -4.82
CA ASN A 206 -5.92 19.06 -5.16
C ASN A 206 -4.91 19.48 -4.09
N PHE A 207 -3.72 19.89 -4.52
CA PHE A 207 -2.72 20.44 -3.62
C PHE A 207 -3.01 21.92 -3.33
N GLY A 208 -2.62 22.37 -2.15
CA GLY A 208 -2.77 23.76 -1.74
C GLY A 208 -1.76 24.70 -2.40
N LEU A 209 -1.63 25.89 -1.82
CA LEU A 209 -0.59 26.86 -2.16
C LEU A 209 0.40 26.99 -1.01
N GLU A 210 1.63 27.36 -1.37
CA GLU A 210 2.73 27.62 -0.46
C GLU A 210 3.06 29.11 -0.42
N ILE A 211 3.24 29.66 0.77
CA ILE A 211 3.75 31.02 1.01
C ILE A 211 5.00 30.90 1.87
N LYS A 212 6.15 31.35 1.36
CA LYS A 212 7.38 31.44 2.15
C LYS A 212 7.31 32.63 3.07
N LEU A 213 7.80 32.48 4.29
CA LEU A 213 7.81 33.49 5.33
C LEU A 213 9.23 33.93 5.69
N THR A 214 9.33 35.19 6.07
CA THR A 214 10.48 35.74 6.80
C THR A 214 10.01 36.52 8.02
N THR A 215 10.97 36.94 8.84
CA THR A 215 10.70 37.71 10.07
C THR A 215 9.86 38.95 9.76
N LEU A 216 8.98 39.33 10.68
CA LEU A 216 8.20 40.56 10.54
C LEU A 216 9.14 41.76 10.35
N VAL A 217 9.02 42.45 9.22
CA VAL A 217 9.80 43.64 8.88
C VAL A 217 8.90 44.86 9.04
N LYS A 218 8.71 45.28 10.30
CA LYS A 218 7.98 46.51 10.63
C LYS A 218 8.72 47.25 11.74
N SER A 219 9.41 48.31 11.36
CA SER A 219 10.08 49.20 12.29
C SER A 219 9.98 50.66 11.85
N ALA A 220 10.01 51.57 12.81
CA ALA A 220 9.95 53.02 12.59
C ALA A 220 10.72 53.77 13.68
N THR A 221 11.23 54.95 13.34
CA THR A 221 11.73 55.90 14.34
C THR A 221 10.55 56.53 15.06
N VAL A 222 10.59 56.54 16.39
CA VAL A 222 9.49 56.99 17.24
C VAL A 222 9.94 58.04 18.26
N THR A 223 8.99 58.83 18.75
CA THR A 223 9.19 59.73 19.90
C THR A 223 8.32 59.30 21.07
N MET A 224 8.80 59.48 22.29
CA MET A 224 8.07 59.13 23.52
C MET A 224 7.92 60.35 24.42
N THR A 225 6.72 60.59 24.95
CA THR A 225 6.49 61.66 25.92
C THR A 225 6.98 61.25 27.31
N THR A 226 7.68 62.13 28.02
CA THR A 226 7.92 62.01 29.47
C THR A 226 6.63 62.31 30.24
N ALA A 227 5.75 61.32 30.37
CA ALA A 227 4.42 61.45 30.96
C ALA A 227 3.96 60.19 31.70
N SER A 228 2.81 60.29 32.36
CA SER A 228 2.13 59.22 33.07
C SER A 228 0.65 59.19 32.63
N PRO A 229 0.26 58.38 31.64
CA PRO A 229 1.06 57.37 30.92
C PRO A 229 1.94 57.95 29.80
N THR A 230 2.91 57.16 29.34
CA THR A 230 3.80 57.50 28.21
C THR A 230 3.09 57.24 26.90
N VAL A 231 3.04 58.25 26.03
CA VAL A 231 2.54 58.12 24.65
C VAL A 231 3.71 57.99 23.69
N VAL A 232 3.72 56.92 22.90
CA VAL A 232 4.64 56.72 21.78
C VAL A 232 3.99 57.28 20.53
N THR A 233 4.71 58.13 19.79
CA THR A 233 4.27 58.67 18.51
C THR A 233 5.01 57.93 17.39
N ASP A 234 4.23 57.26 16.55
CA ASP A 234 4.65 56.51 15.37
C ASP A 234 3.56 56.70 14.28
N THR A 235 3.85 57.50 13.27
CA THR A 235 2.83 57.90 12.29
C THR A 235 2.47 56.74 11.37
N ALA A 236 1.18 56.46 11.22
CA ALA A 236 0.66 55.35 10.41
C ALA A 236 1.28 53.98 10.78
N HIS A 237 1.37 53.69 12.08
CA HIS A 237 1.99 52.45 12.56
C HIS A 237 1.25 51.19 12.10
N GLY A 238 -0.07 51.23 11.91
CA GLY A 238 -0.86 50.08 11.41
C GLY A 238 -0.92 48.87 12.36
N MET A 239 -0.41 49.03 13.59
CA MET A 239 -0.43 48.05 14.67
C MET A 239 -1.73 48.14 15.48
N ALA A 240 -2.15 47.02 16.09
CA ALA A 240 -3.32 46.97 16.95
C ALA A 240 -2.94 46.74 18.43
N ALA A 241 -3.94 46.90 19.31
CA ALA A 241 -3.80 46.55 20.72
C ALA A 241 -3.35 45.09 20.89
N GLY A 242 -2.39 44.86 21.79
CA GLY A 242 -1.76 43.56 22.02
C GLY A 242 -0.57 43.25 21.11
N GLN A 243 -0.23 44.10 20.13
CA GLN A 243 0.97 43.89 19.31
C GLN A 243 2.23 43.93 20.19
N PRO A 244 3.10 42.91 20.14
CA PRO A 244 4.39 42.96 20.80
C PRO A 244 5.35 43.88 20.02
N VAL A 245 6.08 44.72 20.74
CA VAL A 245 7.08 45.66 20.20
C VAL A 245 8.34 45.67 21.06
N GLN A 246 9.48 46.00 20.45
CA GLN A 246 10.75 46.25 21.12
C GLN A 246 11.29 47.61 20.74
N PHE A 247 12.03 48.22 21.66
CA PHE A 247 12.72 49.48 21.42
C PHE A 247 14.23 49.28 21.38
N SER A 248 14.87 49.96 20.44
CA SER A 248 16.31 50.08 20.32
C SER A 248 16.72 51.54 20.19
N ILE A 249 17.99 51.83 20.46
CA ILE A 249 18.55 53.18 20.41
C ILE A 249 19.80 53.20 19.55
N SER A 250 20.02 54.28 18.82
CA SER A 250 21.28 54.54 18.11
C SER A 250 22.48 54.54 19.07
N ALA A 251 23.65 54.12 18.58
CA ALA A 251 24.89 54.11 19.36
C ALA A 251 25.17 55.48 20.03
N GLY A 252 25.41 55.48 21.34
CA GLY A 252 25.65 56.70 22.13
C GLY A 252 24.39 57.40 22.68
N GLY A 253 23.19 56.92 22.36
CA GLY A 253 21.93 57.40 22.94
C GLY A 253 21.50 56.68 24.22
N THR A 254 20.41 57.15 24.83
CA THR A 254 19.78 56.56 26.03
C THR A 254 18.29 56.33 25.79
N LEU A 255 17.76 55.18 26.22
CA LEU A 255 16.31 54.97 26.25
C LEU A 255 15.66 55.76 27.41
N PRO A 256 14.38 56.18 27.30
CA PRO A 256 13.69 56.86 28.39
C PRO A 256 13.60 56.00 29.66
N THR A 257 13.63 56.64 30.83
CA THR A 257 13.61 55.94 32.12
C THR A 257 12.36 55.07 32.25
N GLY A 258 12.53 53.77 32.49
CA GLY A 258 11.44 52.79 32.55
C GLY A 258 11.30 51.93 31.29
N ILE A 259 12.03 52.26 30.21
CA ILE A 259 12.11 51.47 28.98
C ILE A 259 13.49 50.81 28.85
N ALA A 260 13.49 49.50 28.66
CA ALA A 260 14.70 48.70 28.46
C ALA A 260 14.83 48.28 26.99
N ALA A 261 16.07 48.27 26.49
CA ALA A 261 16.36 47.77 25.15
C ALA A 261 16.08 46.26 25.07
N ASN A 262 15.57 45.80 23.92
CA ASN A 262 15.27 44.38 23.66
C ASN A 262 14.29 43.74 24.66
N PHE A 263 13.55 44.54 25.43
CA PHE A 263 12.44 44.08 26.25
C PHE A 263 11.14 44.15 25.45
N THR A 264 10.35 43.07 25.47
CA THR A 264 9.09 43.00 24.73
C THR A 264 7.97 43.70 25.50
N TYR A 265 7.46 44.78 24.92
CA TYR A 265 6.30 45.54 25.40
C TYR A 265 5.06 45.21 24.55
N TYR A 266 3.87 45.48 25.06
CA TYR A 266 2.60 45.25 24.37
C TYR A 266 1.81 46.55 24.24
N LEU A 267 1.22 46.79 23.05
CA LEU A 267 0.35 47.93 22.81
C LEU A 267 -0.95 47.84 23.64
N VAL A 268 -1.32 48.93 24.30
CA VAL A 268 -2.55 49.05 25.11
C VAL A 268 -3.74 49.46 24.20
N PRO A 269 -5.01 49.18 24.56
CA PRO A 269 -6.18 49.59 23.77
C PRO A 269 -6.30 51.10 23.46
N THR A 270 -5.58 51.97 24.18
CA THR A 270 -5.49 53.40 23.86
C THR A 270 -4.57 53.61 22.65
N ILE A 271 -5.13 53.51 21.44
CA ILE A 271 -4.40 53.58 20.18
C ILE A 271 -5.11 54.45 19.14
N THR A 272 -4.35 55.25 18.40
CA THR A 272 -4.83 56.02 17.24
C THR A 272 -4.13 55.52 15.97
N ALA A 273 -4.23 56.24 14.84
CA ALA A 273 -3.41 55.90 13.66
C ALA A 273 -1.93 56.29 13.82
N ASN A 274 -1.61 57.19 14.77
CA ASN A 274 -0.30 57.83 14.87
C ASN A 274 0.34 57.73 16.27
N THR A 275 -0.39 57.23 17.26
CA THR A 275 0.07 57.20 18.65
C THR A 275 -0.48 55.98 19.38
N PHE A 276 0.30 55.45 20.33
CA PHE A 276 -0.11 54.35 21.20
C PHE A 276 0.56 54.41 22.57
N GLU A 277 -0.01 53.70 23.53
CA GLU A 277 0.57 53.47 24.86
C GLU A 277 1.07 52.01 24.96
N ILE A 278 2.03 51.76 25.86
CA ILE A 278 2.68 50.45 26.02
C ILE A 278 2.61 49.93 27.46
N ALA A 279 2.54 48.61 27.61
CA ALA A 279 2.57 47.88 28.88
C ALA A 279 3.68 46.81 28.88
N ALA A 280 4.17 46.44 30.07
CA ALA A 280 5.19 45.38 30.23
C ALA A 280 4.63 43.95 30.12
N THR A 281 3.31 43.79 30.20
CA THR A 281 2.60 42.52 30.06
C THR A 281 1.40 42.69 29.13
N LEU A 282 0.98 41.61 28.47
CA LEU A 282 -0.20 41.62 27.59
C LEU A 282 -1.46 41.99 28.41
N GLY A 283 -2.16 43.06 28.01
CA GLY A 283 -3.32 43.58 28.73
C GLY A 283 -3.00 44.32 30.04
N GLY A 284 -1.71 44.61 30.30
CA GLY A 284 -1.25 45.31 31.50
C GLY A 284 -1.54 46.82 31.49
N THR A 285 -1.14 47.48 32.58
CA THR A 285 -1.28 48.94 32.73
C THR A 285 -0.23 49.69 31.90
N PRO A 286 -0.56 50.86 31.32
CA PRO A 286 0.39 51.72 30.64
C PRO A 286 1.63 52.08 31.49
N ILE A 287 2.79 52.16 30.84
CA ILE A 287 4.06 52.52 31.48
C ILE A 287 4.20 54.04 31.62
N ASN A 288 4.74 54.45 32.77
CA ASN A 288 5.10 55.84 33.06
C ASN A 288 6.60 56.06 32.82
N VAL A 289 6.96 57.19 32.21
CA VAL A 289 8.35 57.56 31.94
C VAL A 289 8.67 58.88 32.65
N THR A 290 9.68 58.85 33.53
CA THR A 290 10.08 59.99 34.38
C THR A 290 11.32 60.74 33.89
N GLY A 291 12.04 60.20 32.90
CA GLY A 291 13.22 60.83 32.29
C GLY A 291 13.27 60.62 30.79
N ALA A 292 13.62 61.67 30.05
CA ALA A 292 13.67 61.63 28.60
C ALA A 292 14.89 60.82 28.12
N GLY A 293 14.70 60.05 27.05
CA GLY A 293 15.80 59.43 26.32
C GLY A 293 16.56 60.43 25.45
N SER A 294 17.65 59.98 24.82
CA SER A 294 18.46 60.75 23.87
C SER A 294 18.82 59.90 22.65
N GLY A 295 19.04 60.52 21.49
CA GLY A 295 19.32 59.82 20.24
C GLY A 295 18.07 59.33 19.51
N THR A 296 18.26 58.52 18.47
CA THR A 296 17.17 57.98 17.63
C THR A 296 16.62 56.70 18.24
N ILE A 297 15.39 56.74 18.75
CA ILE A 297 14.68 55.57 19.27
C ILE A 297 13.93 54.89 18.11
N THR A 298 14.16 53.60 17.92
CA THR A 298 13.47 52.79 16.91
C THR A 298 12.53 51.81 17.62
N CYS A 299 11.26 51.84 17.23
CA CYS A 299 10.27 50.81 17.58
C CYS A 299 10.28 49.74 16.50
N THR A 300 10.33 48.47 16.90
CA THR A 300 10.21 47.32 16.00
C THR A 300 9.06 46.45 16.48
N ALA A 301 8.08 46.20 15.61
CA ALA A 301 7.04 45.23 15.88
C ALA A 301 7.61 43.81 15.81
N MET A 302 7.23 42.97 16.77
CA MET A 302 7.62 41.57 16.80
C MET A 302 6.53 40.70 16.19
N GLY A 303 6.94 39.65 15.48
CA GLY A 303 6.02 38.62 15.01
C GLY A 303 5.45 37.77 16.13
N ASN A 304 4.60 36.81 15.77
CA ASN A 304 4.13 35.75 16.66
C ASN A 304 3.78 34.50 15.83
N ASN A 305 3.55 33.38 16.51
CA ASN A 305 3.18 32.13 15.87
C ASN A 305 1.88 32.27 15.07
N ILE A 306 1.90 31.71 13.86
CA ILE A 306 0.70 31.47 13.04
C ILE A 306 0.38 29.98 13.16
N TYR A 307 -0.87 29.64 13.50
CA TYR A 307 -1.29 28.24 13.66
C TYR A 307 -2.18 27.78 12.51
N ALA A 308 -2.23 26.47 12.29
CA ALA A 308 -3.24 25.85 11.45
C ALA A 308 -4.66 26.26 11.91
N GLY A 309 -5.54 26.53 10.95
CA GLY A 309 -6.89 27.05 11.16
C GLY A 309 -6.98 28.57 11.30
N ASN A 310 -5.87 29.30 11.44
CA ASN A 310 -5.91 30.76 11.46
C ASN A 310 -6.26 31.31 10.06
N THR A 311 -7.06 32.38 10.04
CA THR A 311 -7.27 33.19 8.84
C THR A 311 -6.22 34.29 8.77
N ILE A 312 -5.35 34.21 7.77
CA ILE A 312 -4.34 35.22 7.48
C ILE A 312 -4.89 36.24 6.49
N THR A 313 -4.46 37.49 6.64
CA THR A 313 -4.76 38.59 5.72
C THR A 313 -3.47 39.29 5.29
N GLY A 314 -3.29 39.50 3.99
CA GLY A 314 -2.22 40.32 3.45
C GLY A 314 -2.53 41.80 3.66
N VAL A 315 -1.71 42.52 4.42
CA VAL A 315 -1.98 43.93 4.77
C VAL A 315 -1.96 44.83 3.55
N THR A 316 -1.17 44.50 2.52
CA THR A 316 -1.07 45.29 1.30
C THR A 316 -2.07 44.83 0.25
N SER A 317 -2.16 43.51 0.03
CA SER A 317 -3.03 42.93 -1.01
C SER A 317 -4.51 42.82 -0.62
N GLY A 318 -4.82 42.79 0.67
CA GLY A 318 -6.15 42.41 1.18
C GLY A 318 -6.49 40.93 0.94
N ALA A 319 -5.54 40.12 0.47
CA ALA A 319 -5.77 38.70 0.21
C ALA A 319 -5.99 37.94 1.52
N THR A 320 -6.90 36.96 1.52
CA THR A 320 -7.23 36.17 2.70
C THR A 320 -7.14 34.67 2.41
N ALA A 321 -6.69 33.90 3.41
CA ALA A 321 -6.63 32.44 3.34
C ALA A 321 -6.66 31.81 4.72
N THR A 322 -7.12 30.55 4.79
CA THR A 322 -7.02 29.74 6.01
C THR A 322 -5.77 28.87 5.93
N VAL A 323 -4.96 28.90 7.00
CA VAL A 323 -3.72 28.14 7.11
C VAL A 323 -4.05 26.66 7.33
N ALA A 324 -3.57 25.80 6.45
CA ALA A 324 -3.63 24.35 6.60
C ALA A 324 -2.47 23.83 7.46
N ALA A 325 -1.25 24.35 7.23
CA ALA A 325 -0.07 24.01 8.02
C ALA A 325 0.88 25.21 8.13
N SER A 326 1.55 25.30 9.28
CA SER A 326 2.57 26.30 9.59
C SER A 326 3.89 25.62 9.85
N LEU A 327 4.86 25.82 8.98
CA LEU A 327 6.15 25.12 8.97
C LEU A 327 7.25 26.08 9.37
N LEU A 328 7.89 25.83 10.51
CA LEU A 328 9.09 26.56 10.93
C LEU A 328 10.32 25.73 10.53
N MET A 329 11.15 26.27 9.65
CA MET A 329 12.35 25.58 9.16
C MET A 329 13.59 25.95 9.98
N THR A 330 13.82 27.25 10.25
CA THR A 330 14.90 27.72 11.13
C THR A 330 14.49 29.00 11.86
N GLY A 331 15.24 29.32 12.92
CA GLY A 331 14.99 30.46 13.79
C GLY A 331 13.74 30.27 14.66
N SER A 332 13.04 31.36 14.92
CA SER A 332 11.78 31.40 15.65
C SER A 332 10.80 32.37 14.97
N TRP A 333 9.52 32.29 15.30
CA TRP A 333 8.50 33.21 14.78
C TRP A 333 8.75 34.69 15.11
N THR A 334 9.63 34.98 16.07
CA THR A 334 9.95 36.35 16.50
C THR A 334 11.34 36.81 16.04
N THR A 335 12.25 35.87 15.74
CA THR A 335 13.65 36.15 15.41
C THR A 335 14.18 35.21 14.34
N ASN A 336 14.73 35.77 13.26
CA ASN A 336 15.30 35.01 12.15
C ASN A 336 14.35 33.93 11.58
N LEU A 337 13.03 34.19 11.60
CA LEU A 337 12.01 33.31 11.02
C LEU A 337 12.37 33.00 9.57
N VAL A 338 12.52 31.72 9.28
CA VAL A 338 12.44 31.16 7.93
C VAL A 338 11.47 29.99 8.02
N GLY A 339 10.39 30.08 7.25
CA GLY A 339 9.34 29.08 7.30
C GLY A 339 8.43 29.16 6.10
N THR A 340 7.41 28.31 6.11
CA THR A 340 6.43 28.19 5.04
C THR A 340 5.04 28.06 5.64
N LEU A 341 4.04 28.71 5.04
CA LEU A 341 2.63 28.40 5.26
C LEU A 341 2.08 27.62 4.07
N VAL A 342 1.29 26.59 4.36
CA VAL A 342 0.46 25.92 3.37
C VAL A 342 -0.98 26.37 3.58
N ILE A 343 -1.64 26.77 2.50
CA ILE A 343 -3.05 27.20 2.49
C ILE A 343 -3.82 26.36 1.47
N ALA A 344 -5.06 25.98 1.80
CA ALA A 344 -5.88 25.16 0.88
C ALA A 344 -6.46 25.99 -0.28
N SER A 345 -6.84 27.24 0.01
CA SER A 345 -7.36 28.19 -0.98
C SER A 345 -7.10 29.62 -0.51
N GLN A 346 -7.21 30.58 -1.43
CA GLN A 346 -7.08 32.01 -1.15
C GLN A 346 -8.18 32.80 -1.86
N THR A 347 -8.55 33.93 -1.27
CA THR A 347 -9.33 34.99 -1.92
C THR A 347 -8.40 36.17 -2.16
N GLY A 348 -8.29 36.64 -3.41
CA GLY A 348 -7.27 37.62 -3.80
C GLY A 348 -5.91 36.96 -4.08
N THR A 349 -4.86 37.78 -4.17
CA THR A 349 -3.50 37.31 -4.49
C THR A 349 -2.49 37.90 -3.51
N PHE A 350 -1.87 37.04 -2.70
CA PHE A 350 -0.75 37.43 -1.85
C PHE A 350 0.45 37.87 -2.69
N GLN A 351 1.17 38.87 -2.22
CA GLN A 351 2.35 39.46 -2.82
C GLN A 351 3.60 39.06 -2.02
N SER A 352 4.77 39.09 -2.66
CA SER A 352 6.05 38.95 -1.95
C SER A 352 6.41 40.26 -1.22
N GLY A 353 6.94 40.15 -0.01
CA GLY A 353 7.35 41.28 0.82
C GLY A 353 6.22 41.94 1.60
N GLU A 354 5.00 41.39 1.59
CA GLU A 354 3.88 41.97 2.33
C GLU A 354 3.80 41.43 3.77
N ILE A 355 3.22 42.23 4.67
CA ILE A 355 2.98 41.81 6.05
C ILE A 355 1.70 40.97 6.11
N LEU A 356 1.74 39.86 6.82
CA LEU A 356 0.59 39.04 7.17
C LEU A 356 0.05 39.41 8.55
N SER A 357 -1.27 39.52 8.64
CA SER A 357 -1.99 39.68 9.90
C SER A 357 -2.96 38.54 10.18
N VAL A 358 -3.16 38.22 11.46
CA VAL A 358 -4.24 37.34 11.92
C VAL A 358 -5.11 38.14 12.88
N GLY A 359 -6.41 38.25 12.57
CA GLY A 359 -7.23 39.30 13.14
C GLY A 359 -6.63 40.67 12.78
N ASN A 360 -6.09 41.37 13.78
CA ASN A 360 -5.45 42.68 13.60
C ASN A 360 -3.97 42.73 14.05
N LEU A 361 -3.39 41.59 14.45
CA LEU A 361 -1.98 41.53 14.84
C LEU A 361 -1.11 41.23 13.64
N LEU A 362 0.00 41.96 13.49
CA LEU A 362 1.01 41.76 12.45
C LEU A 362 1.96 40.65 12.91
N LEU A 363 2.11 39.58 12.12
CA LEU A 363 2.78 38.36 12.59
C LEU A 363 4.04 37.96 11.81
N ALA A 364 4.04 38.11 10.49
CA ALA A 364 5.18 37.72 9.65
C ALA A 364 5.20 38.54 8.36
N THR A 365 6.32 38.50 7.64
CA THR A 365 6.40 39.06 6.27
C THR A 365 6.49 37.91 5.27
N THR A 366 5.79 38.01 4.15
CA THR A 366 5.93 37.05 3.06
C THR A 366 7.28 37.24 2.37
N ALA A 367 8.01 36.14 2.13
CA ALA A 367 9.18 36.11 1.27
C ALA A 367 8.80 35.79 -0.18
N SER A 368 7.62 35.22 -0.42
CA SER A 368 7.09 34.92 -1.76
C SER A 368 5.61 35.29 -1.88
N ALA A 369 5.12 35.42 -3.12
CA ALA A 369 3.70 35.29 -3.38
C ALA A 369 3.24 33.84 -3.07
N ALA A 370 1.93 33.62 -3.00
CA ALA A 370 1.39 32.27 -2.91
C ALA A 370 1.60 31.51 -4.22
N VAL A 371 2.26 30.36 -4.15
CA VAL A 371 2.60 29.52 -5.30
C VAL A 371 1.86 28.19 -5.20
N GLN A 372 1.27 27.74 -6.30
CA GLN A 372 0.62 26.44 -6.36
C GLN A 372 1.63 25.32 -6.07
N ILE A 373 1.30 24.42 -5.14
CA ILE A 373 2.13 23.24 -4.87
C ILE A 373 2.01 22.27 -6.06
N THR A 374 3.15 21.88 -6.61
CA THR A 374 3.24 20.94 -7.75
C THR A 374 4.32 19.90 -7.50
N ARG A 375 4.15 18.70 -8.06
CA ARG A 375 5.18 17.66 -8.11
C ARG A 375 5.64 17.44 -9.55
N LEU A 376 6.94 17.32 -9.75
CA LEU A 376 7.54 16.87 -11.00
C LEU A 376 7.17 15.41 -11.29
N PRO A 377 7.07 15.01 -12.57
CA PRO A 377 6.74 13.65 -12.97
C PRO A 377 7.89 12.67 -12.66
N GLY A 378 7.57 11.38 -12.56
CA GLY A 378 8.55 10.31 -12.35
C GLY A 378 8.69 9.87 -10.89
N GLY A 379 9.83 9.23 -10.57
CA GLY A 379 10.10 8.65 -9.26
C GLY A 379 9.35 7.35 -8.97
N GLN A 380 9.63 6.75 -7.81
CA GLN A 380 8.88 5.62 -7.26
C GLN A 380 8.55 5.94 -5.80
N MET A 381 7.27 5.97 -5.47
CA MET A 381 6.84 6.46 -4.16
C MET A 381 7.14 5.44 -3.06
N GLU A 382 7.71 5.91 -1.96
CA GLU A 382 7.77 5.21 -0.67
C GLU A 382 7.02 6.00 0.39
N PHE A 383 6.41 5.30 1.34
CA PHE A 383 5.56 5.92 2.36
C PHE A 383 5.89 5.38 3.75
N CYS A 384 5.84 6.25 4.75
CA CYS A 384 5.74 5.87 6.15
C CYS A 384 4.57 6.60 6.80
N ASN A 385 3.85 5.95 7.69
CA ASN A 385 2.72 6.56 8.39
C ASN A 385 3.05 6.67 9.87
N ILE A 386 2.94 7.86 10.45
CA ILE A 386 3.27 8.12 11.85
C ILE A 386 2.38 9.22 12.43
N ASN A 387 2.20 9.18 13.75
CA ASN A 387 1.56 10.22 14.54
C ASN A 387 2.58 10.88 15.48
N PHE A 388 3.11 12.04 15.10
CA PHE A 388 4.00 12.82 15.98
C PHE A 388 3.27 13.62 17.05
N SER A 389 1.96 13.87 16.87
CA SER A 389 1.19 14.72 17.79
C SER A 389 0.67 14.00 19.03
N GLY A 390 0.68 12.66 19.03
CA GLY A 390 0.04 11.83 20.06
C GLY A 390 -1.50 11.90 20.09
N SER A 391 -2.14 12.65 19.18
CA SER A 391 -3.61 12.75 19.09
C SER A 391 -4.21 11.57 18.32
N ALA A 392 -5.43 11.15 18.66
CA ALA A 392 -6.15 10.11 17.91
C ALA A 392 -6.36 10.45 16.41
N THR A 393 -6.37 11.74 16.06
CA THR A 393 -6.50 12.24 14.69
C THR A 393 -5.17 12.67 14.06
N GLY A 394 -4.06 12.46 14.77
CA GLY A 394 -2.74 12.95 14.39
C GLY A 394 -1.94 12.02 13.47
N TYR A 395 -2.53 10.91 13.04
CA TYR A 395 -1.87 9.94 12.18
C TYR A 395 -1.79 10.49 10.77
N LYS A 396 -0.58 10.69 10.24
CA LYS A 396 -0.34 11.30 8.93
C LYS A 396 0.52 10.38 8.07
N MET A 397 0.34 10.50 6.76
CA MET A 397 1.16 9.82 5.76
C MET A 397 2.32 10.73 5.36
N TYR A 398 3.53 10.20 5.38
CA TYR A 398 4.73 10.83 4.86
C TYR A 398 5.19 10.07 3.63
N GLY A 399 5.67 10.77 2.61
CA GLY A 399 6.10 10.12 1.39
C GLY A 399 7.25 10.82 0.67
N VAL A 400 7.95 10.04 -0.14
CA VAL A 400 9.10 10.43 -0.95
C VAL A 400 9.08 9.68 -2.27
N ASP A 401 9.81 10.15 -3.29
CA ASP A 401 9.85 9.49 -4.61
C ASP A 401 11.21 9.52 -5.31
N GLY A 402 12.22 10.15 -4.71
CA GLY A 402 13.54 10.36 -5.30
C GLY A 402 13.64 11.51 -6.31
N VAL A 403 12.57 12.27 -6.55
CA VAL A 403 12.53 13.36 -7.54
C VAL A 403 12.03 14.68 -6.96
N ASN A 404 11.07 14.61 -6.05
CA ASN A 404 10.42 15.74 -5.39
C ASN A 404 10.82 15.79 -3.91
N PRO A 405 10.63 16.94 -3.25
CA PRO A 405 10.73 17.02 -1.80
C PRO A 405 9.82 16.00 -1.11
N ALA A 406 10.21 15.61 0.11
CA ALA A 406 9.35 14.83 0.98
C ALA A 406 8.03 15.58 1.23
N PHE A 407 6.99 14.86 1.62
CA PHE A 407 5.72 15.49 1.94
C PHE A 407 5.04 14.80 3.10
N GLU A 408 4.12 15.53 3.70
CA GLU A 408 3.13 15.06 4.65
C GLU A 408 1.73 15.19 4.04
N PHE A 409 0.87 14.24 4.38
CA PHE A 409 -0.54 14.24 4.00
C PHE A 409 -1.40 13.76 5.17
N ASP A 410 -2.42 14.55 5.53
CA ASP A 410 -3.34 14.27 6.64
C ASP A 410 -4.70 13.66 6.20
N GLY A 411 -4.87 13.39 4.91
CA GLY A 411 -6.14 12.96 4.31
C GLY A 411 -6.83 14.04 3.49
N ALA A 412 -6.43 15.30 3.63
CA ALA A 412 -6.99 16.45 2.92
C ALA A 412 -5.91 17.41 2.40
N ASN A 413 -4.93 17.76 3.23
CA ASN A 413 -3.89 18.73 2.93
C ASN A 413 -2.59 18.01 2.58
N TYR A 414 -2.04 18.37 1.43
CA TYR A 414 -0.70 17.98 1.01
C TYR A 414 0.29 19.08 1.39
N VAL A 415 1.32 18.73 2.16
CA VAL A 415 2.28 19.66 2.76
C VAL A 415 3.70 19.24 2.37
N PRO A 416 4.40 19.98 1.49
CA PRO A 416 5.81 19.75 1.21
C PRO A 416 6.67 19.91 2.46
N ILE A 417 7.69 19.07 2.58
CA ILE A 417 8.72 19.12 3.62
C ILE A 417 10.03 19.46 2.93
N HIS A 418 10.60 20.60 3.29
CA HIS A 418 11.87 21.07 2.75
C HIS A 418 12.98 20.81 3.75
N THR A 419 14.01 20.06 3.34
CA THR A 419 15.18 19.80 4.21
C THR A 419 16.18 20.96 4.21
N GLY A 420 16.07 21.86 3.23
CA GLY A 420 17.05 22.93 2.99
C GLY A 420 18.25 22.49 2.13
N ALA A 421 18.30 21.24 1.67
CA ALA A 421 19.31 20.76 0.74
C ALA A 421 19.24 21.46 -0.62
N THR A 422 20.38 21.61 -1.30
CA THR A 422 20.43 22.19 -2.66
C THR A 422 19.70 21.34 -3.68
N VAL A 423 19.77 20.01 -3.53
CA VAL A 423 19.01 19.02 -4.31
C VAL A 423 18.15 18.24 -3.31
N ASP A 424 16.91 18.68 -3.14
CA ASP A 424 15.99 18.14 -2.14
C ASP A 424 15.12 17.02 -2.74
N THR A 425 15.76 15.88 -3.01
CA THR A 425 15.14 14.72 -3.69
C THR A 425 15.33 13.43 -2.88
N PRO A 426 14.70 13.31 -1.69
CA PRO A 426 14.80 12.11 -0.88
C PRO A 426 14.18 10.89 -1.59
N ALA A 427 14.86 9.75 -1.51
CA ALA A 427 14.48 8.50 -2.18
C ALA A 427 13.84 7.48 -1.22
N HIS A 428 14.23 7.49 0.05
CA HIS A 428 13.70 6.58 1.06
C HIS A 428 13.29 7.32 2.34
N VAL A 429 12.24 6.84 3.00
CA VAL A 429 11.67 7.45 4.20
C VAL A 429 11.33 6.41 5.25
N ILE A 430 11.67 6.69 6.51
CA ILE A 430 11.21 5.90 7.65
C ILE A 430 11.01 6.79 8.87
N ASN A 431 10.09 6.39 9.73
CA ASN A 431 9.99 6.89 11.08
C ASN A 431 10.85 6.04 12.04
N PHE A 432 11.64 6.71 12.87
CA PHE A 432 12.41 6.04 13.92
C PHE A 432 12.57 6.99 15.12
N LYS A 433 12.20 6.52 16.32
CA LYS A 433 12.34 7.27 17.60
C LYS A 433 11.79 8.70 17.55
N GLU A 434 10.57 8.84 17.03
CA GLU A 434 9.88 10.14 16.88
C GLU A 434 10.64 11.17 16.04
N MET A 435 11.50 10.72 15.13
CA MET A 435 12.14 11.53 14.09
C MET A 435 11.81 10.96 12.71
N LEU A 436 11.78 11.83 11.71
CA LEU A 436 11.64 11.48 10.31
C LEU A 436 13.03 11.38 9.66
N PHE A 437 13.35 10.21 9.13
CA PHE A 437 14.61 9.93 8.44
C PHE A 437 14.37 9.93 6.93
N LEU A 438 15.23 10.65 6.22
CA LEU A 438 15.19 10.78 4.76
C LEU A 438 16.54 10.40 4.15
N ALA A 439 16.55 9.45 3.21
CA ALA A 439 17.73 9.13 2.40
C ALA A 439 17.84 10.09 1.21
N GLN A 440 18.94 10.84 1.12
CA GLN A 440 19.28 11.65 -0.05
C GLN A 440 20.64 11.21 -0.57
N GLY A 441 20.63 10.29 -1.54
CA GLY A 441 21.86 9.63 -2.00
C GLY A 441 22.49 8.81 -0.86
N GLY A 442 23.72 9.15 -0.49
CA GLY A 442 24.42 8.54 0.65
C GLY A 442 24.30 9.31 1.97
N ASN A 443 23.49 10.37 2.02
CA ASN A 443 23.25 11.16 3.22
C ASN A 443 21.93 10.76 3.88
N LEU A 444 21.98 10.51 5.18
CA LEU A 444 20.83 10.30 6.03
C LEU A 444 20.48 11.61 6.73
N ASN A 445 19.42 12.28 6.28
CA ASN A 445 18.92 13.49 6.93
C ASN A 445 17.89 13.12 7.99
N VAL A 446 18.06 13.65 9.19
CA VAL A 446 17.22 13.37 10.36
C VAL A 446 16.56 14.65 10.81
N SER A 447 15.23 14.62 10.95
CA SER A 447 14.48 15.76 11.48
C SER A 447 14.75 15.97 12.97
N SER A 448 14.36 17.13 13.49
CA SER A 448 14.19 17.34 14.93
C SER A 448 13.17 16.34 15.51
N ILE A 449 13.32 16.04 16.81
CA ILE A 449 12.40 15.17 17.55
C ILE A 449 10.98 15.76 17.57
N ALA A 450 9.99 14.93 17.26
CA ALA A 450 8.56 15.27 17.18
C ALA A 450 8.18 16.43 16.23
N ASN A 451 9.13 16.95 15.44
CA ASN A 451 8.90 18.01 14.47
C ASN A 451 9.48 17.60 13.10
N PRO A 452 8.67 16.98 12.22
CA PRO A 452 9.15 16.44 10.95
C PRO A 452 9.52 17.52 9.90
N TYR A 453 9.26 18.80 10.18
CA TYR A 453 9.50 19.89 9.25
C TYR A 453 10.84 20.59 9.44
N ASN A 454 11.55 20.28 10.53
CA ASN A 454 12.77 20.97 10.91
C ASN A 454 13.99 20.06 10.72
N TYR A 455 14.93 20.52 9.91
CA TYR A 455 16.22 19.88 9.61
C TYR A 455 17.42 20.75 10.00
N ASP A 456 17.21 21.76 10.86
CA ASP A 456 18.25 22.64 11.40
C ASP A 456 19.00 21.98 12.56
N ALA A 457 20.33 21.86 12.42
CA ALA A 457 21.22 21.28 13.42
C ALA A 457 21.12 22.00 14.78
N ASN A 458 20.75 23.28 14.81
CA ASN A 458 20.60 24.05 16.04
C ASN A 458 19.35 23.64 16.85
N GLN A 459 18.44 22.87 16.25
CA GLN A 459 17.21 22.37 16.88
C GLN A 459 17.20 20.83 16.96
N SER A 460 18.36 20.21 17.16
CA SER A 460 18.51 18.77 17.36
C SER A 460 18.17 17.90 16.13
N ALA A 461 18.19 18.48 14.92
CA ALA A 461 18.24 17.72 13.67
C ALA A 461 19.70 17.38 13.29
N GLY A 462 19.90 16.54 12.28
CA GLY A 462 21.27 16.18 11.87
C GLY A 462 21.36 15.46 10.54
N VAL A 463 22.59 15.36 10.03
CA VAL A 463 22.92 14.62 8.81
C VAL A 463 24.03 13.64 9.11
N ILE A 464 23.85 12.38 8.71
CA ILE A 464 24.84 11.31 8.86
C ILE A 464 25.22 10.81 7.46
N GLY A 465 26.50 10.84 7.11
CA GLY A 465 27.00 10.29 5.86
C GLY A 465 27.26 8.79 5.98
N VAL A 466 26.66 8.00 5.09
CA VAL A 466 26.86 6.54 5.00
C VAL A 466 27.98 6.19 4.02
N GLY A 467 28.23 7.05 3.02
CA GLY A 467 29.32 6.90 2.05
C GLY A 467 28.99 6.09 0.80
N ASP A 468 27.79 5.49 0.73
CA ASP A 468 27.24 4.76 -0.42
C ASP A 468 25.74 5.08 -0.56
N LEU A 469 25.14 4.82 -1.72
CA LEU A 469 23.72 5.04 -1.98
C LEU A 469 22.87 4.18 -1.04
N ILE A 470 22.05 4.83 -0.22
CA ILE A 470 21.10 4.18 0.68
C ILE A 470 19.94 3.61 -0.15
N THR A 471 19.58 2.35 0.10
CA THR A 471 18.52 1.61 -0.62
C THR A 471 17.29 1.33 0.24
N GLY A 472 17.35 1.58 1.55
CA GLY A 472 16.20 1.46 2.43
C GLY A 472 16.56 1.37 3.91
N PHE A 473 15.52 1.33 4.74
CA PHE A 473 15.61 1.30 6.20
C PHE A 473 14.69 0.23 6.78
N VAL A 474 15.14 -0.44 7.84
CA VAL A 474 14.29 -1.33 8.64
C VAL A 474 14.62 -1.15 10.12
N PRO A 475 13.65 -0.70 10.95
CA PRO A 475 13.77 -0.79 12.40
C PRO A 475 13.87 -2.26 12.84
N GLN A 476 14.85 -2.59 13.69
CA GLN A 476 15.06 -3.95 14.19
C GLN A 476 15.01 -3.99 15.71
N GLY A 477 14.30 -5.01 16.23
CA GLY A 477 14.23 -5.36 17.65
C GLY A 477 13.63 -4.29 18.58
N GLY A 478 13.36 -4.71 19.83
CA GLY A 478 13.06 -3.83 20.96
C GLY A 478 11.74 -3.04 20.92
N THR A 479 11.48 -2.29 21.99
CA THR A 479 10.38 -1.30 22.03
C THR A 479 10.80 -0.07 21.22
N TYR A 480 9.89 0.47 20.41
CA TYR A 480 10.08 1.55 19.44
C TYR A 480 10.85 2.79 19.95
N VAL A 481 10.89 3.02 21.27
CA VAL A 481 11.50 4.21 21.90
C VAL A 481 12.90 3.93 22.50
N THR A 482 13.10 2.83 23.24
CA THR A 482 14.29 2.68 24.11
C THR A 482 15.21 1.52 23.71
N GLY A 483 14.71 0.50 23.00
CA GLY A 483 15.45 -0.74 22.72
C GLY A 483 15.67 -1.05 21.24
N SER A 484 15.03 -0.31 20.34
CA SER A 484 15.15 -0.53 18.90
C SER A 484 16.43 0.06 18.31
N THR A 485 16.97 -0.64 17.33
CA THR A 485 18.03 -0.16 16.43
C THR A 485 17.45 0.01 15.04
N MET A 486 18.14 0.73 14.17
CA MET A 486 17.74 0.83 12.77
C MET A 486 18.82 0.21 11.90
N ALA A 487 18.43 -0.78 11.09
CA ALA A 487 19.26 -1.27 10.00
C ALA A 487 19.06 -0.35 8.79
N ILE A 488 20.16 0.15 8.25
CA ILE A 488 20.24 0.98 7.05
C ILE A 488 20.97 0.14 6.01
N PHE A 489 20.39 0.03 4.82
CA PHE A 489 20.99 -0.74 3.74
C PHE A 489 21.49 0.21 2.68
N SER A 490 22.66 -0.08 2.14
CA SER A 490 23.19 0.55 0.93
C SER A 490 23.25 -0.46 -0.20
N THR A 491 23.81 -0.05 -1.34
CA THR A 491 24.00 -0.97 -2.49
C THR A 491 24.96 -2.11 -2.14
N GLY A 492 25.98 -1.85 -1.33
CA GLY A 492 27.01 -2.84 -0.95
C GLY A 492 26.93 -3.40 0.47
N HIS A 493 26.46 -2.62 1.45
CA HIS A 493 26.63 -2.96 2.87
C HIS A 493 25.37 -2.68 3.71
N MET A 494 25.35 -3.27 4.90
CA MET A 494 24.38 -2.97 5.95
C MET A 494 25.07 -2.19 7.07
N PHE A 495 24.40 -1.16 7.57
CA PHE A 495 24.79 -0.37 8.72
C PHE A 495 23.73 -0.47 9.81
N THR A 496 24.14 -0.42 11.07
CA THR A 496 23.23 -0.42 12.21
C THR A 496 23.40 0.88 12.98
N LEU A 497 22.32 1.64 13.10
CA LEU A 497 22.25 2.86 13.87
C LEU A 497 21.77 2.56 15.29
N TYR A 498 22.62 2.89 16.26
CA TYR A 498 22.33 2.90 17.69
C TYR A 498 22.13 4.33 18.19
N GLY A 499 21.50 4.48 19.36
CA GLY A 499 21.23 5.78 19.98
C GLY A 499 19.76 6.18 19.88
N SER A 500 19.39 7.26 20.55
CA SER A 500 17.99 7.72 20.70
C SER A 500 17.75 9.13 20.19
N SER A 501 18.79 9.85 19.79
CA SER A 501 18.78 11.23 19.34
C SER A 501 20.03 11.52 18.51
N VAL A 502 20.01 12.61 17.74
CA VAL A 502 21.19 13.05 16.95
C VAL A 502 22.45 13.21 17.81
N ALA A 503 22.30 13.60 19.08
CA ALA A 503 23.44 13.79 20.00
C ALA A 503 24.15 12.50 20.42
N ASN A 504 23.49 11.33 20.34
CA ASN A 504 24.04 10.05 20.77
C ASN A 504 23.96 8.96 19.70
N PHE A 505 23.66 9.34 18.45
CA PHE A 505 23.64 8.39 17.36
C PHE A 505 25.03 7.85 17.06
N ASN A 506 25.11 6.52 16.99
CA ASN A 506 26.32 5.80 16.66
C ASN A 506 26.02 4.83 15.52
N LEU A 507 26.62 5.09 14.36
CA LEU A 507 26.48 4.26 13.17
C LEU A 507 27.63 3.23 13.14
N ILE A 508 27.27 1.95 13.10
CA ILE A 508 28.23 0.84 13.00
C ILE A 508 28.04 0.16 11.65
N THR A 509 29.11 -0.02 10.89
CA THR A 509 29.08 -0.83 9.67
C THR A 509 29.13 -2.32 10.01
N SER A 510 28.33 -3.14 9.34
CA SER A 510 28.51 -4.59 9.39
C SER A 510 29.80 -4.97 8.65
N ILE A 511 30.43 -6.07 9.08
CA ILE A 511 31.64 -6.61 8.43
C ILE A 511 31.34 -7.37 7.12
N TRP A 512 30.06 -7.59 6.83
CA TRP A 512 29.62 -8.39 5.69
C TRP A 512 29.03 -7.51 4.58
N ASP A 513 29.40 -7.81 3.34
CA ASP A 513 28.93 -7.11 2.14
C ASP A 513 27.51 -7.56 1.78
N MET A 514 26.53 -7.01 2.49
CA MET A 514 25.13 -7.32 2.30
C MET A 514 24.30 -6.05 2.15
N GLY A 515 24.15 -5.62 0.90
CA GLY A 515 23.21 -4.57 0.49
C GLY A 515 21.92 -5.18 -0.05
N PHE A 516 20.78 -4.70 0.45
CA PHE A 516 19.47 -5.07 -0.08
C PHE A 516 19.10 -4.16 -1.26
N SER A 517 18.48 -4.74 -2.28
CA SER A 517 17.95 -3.99 -3.42
C SER A 517 16.78 -3.11 -2.97
N PRO A 518 16.66 -1.86 -3.46
CA PRO A 518 15.62 -0.94 -3.03
C PRO A 518 14.21 -1.52 -3.24
N PHE A 519 13.28 -1.18 -2.35
CA PHE A 519 11.88 -1.66 -2.35
C PHE A 519 11.69 -3.17 -2.20
N THR A 520 12.75 -3.95 -1.93
CA THR A 520 12.63 -5.41 -1.71
C THR A 520 12.58 -5.81 -0.24
N MET A 521 12.80 -4.87 0.67
CA MET A 521 13.00 -5.14 2.09
C MET A 521 11.65 -5.24 2.82
N GLN A 522 11.40 -6.36 3.50
CA GLN A 522 10.17 -6.56 4.27
C GLN A 522 10.47 -7.29 5.58
N THR A 523 9.76 -6.90 6.63
CA THR A 523 9.74 -7.66 7.88
C THR A 523 8.62 -8.67 7.84
N VAL A 524 8.93 -9.93 8.17
CA VAL A 524 7.91 -10.96 8.37
C VAL A 524 8.19 -11.62 9.72
N SER A 525 7.22 -11.54 10.62
CA SER A 525 7.42 -11.88 12.03
C SER A 525 8.54 -11.02 12.66
N ASN A 526 9.64 -11.62 13.10
CA ASN A 526 10.78 -10.92 13.70
C ASN A 526 11.96 -10.70 12.73
N ASP A 527 11.93 -11.33 11.55
CA ASP A 527 13.08 -11.39 10.66
C ASP A 527 12.86 -10.49 9.43
N THR A 528 13.95 -9.95 8.91
CA THR A 528 13.91 -9.08 7.71
C THR A 528 14.36 -9.86 6.50
N TYR A 529 13.51 -9.94 5.48
CA TYR A 529 13.79 -10.55 4.19
C TYR A 529 14.08 -9.48 3.15
N GLY A 530 15.01 -9.76 2.24
CA GLY A 530 15.34 -8.86 1.15
C GLY A 530 16.03 -9.57 -0.01
N TRP A 531 16.06 -8.89 -1.15
CA TRP A 531 16.76 -9.36 -2.35
C TRP A 531 18.18 -8.81 -2.39
N THR A 532 19.15 -9.69 -2.65
CA THR A 532 20.57 -9.35 -2.83
C THR A 532 21.12 -9.95 -4.12
N SER A 533 22.38 -9.62 -4.44
CA SER A 533 23.12 -10.22 -5.55
C SER A 533 23.25 -11.75 -5.47
N ARG A 534 23.01 -12.35 -4.29
CA ARG A 534 23.04 -13.81 -4.05
C ARG A 534 21.64 -14.44 -3.98
N GLY A 535 20.57 -13.65 -4.07
CA GLY A 535 19.18 -14.13 -4.00
C GLY A 535 18.45 -13.59 -2.78
N ILE A 536 17.55 -14.40 -2.22
CA ILE A 536 16.76 -14.01 -1.04
C ILE A 536 17.57 -14.35 0.22
N GLN A 537 17.86 -13.32 1.01
CA GLN A 537 18.56 -13.44 2.29
C GLN A 537 17.69 -12.90 3.42
N THR A 538 17.91 -13.45 4.61
CA THR A 538 17.27 -13.00 5.85
C THR A 538 18.29 -12.44 6.82
N VAL A 539 17.88 -11.42 7.58
CA VAL A 539 18.58 -10.90 8.75
C VAL A 539 17.81 -11.32 9.99
N ILE A 540 18.46 -12.13 10.83
CA ILE A 540 17.90 -12.59 12.10
C ILE A 540 18.59 -11.89 13.28
N SER A 541 17.81 -11.48 14.28
CA SER A 541 18.36 -10.94 15.53
C SER A 541 18.93 -12.08 16.39
N THR A 542 20.24 -12.12 16.61
CA THR A 542 20.83 -13.11 17.53
C THR A 542 20.74 -12.62 18.98
N LEU A 543 20.73 -13.55 19.94
CA LEU A 543 20.80 -13.24 21.38
C LEU A 543 22.20 -12.78 21.83
N THR A 544 23.18 -12.79 20.92
CA THR A 544 24.54 -12.30 21.16
C THR A 544 24.53 -10.79 20.93
N PHE A 545 24.93 -10.01 21.94
CA PHE A 545 24.98 -8.55 21.83
C PHE A 545 25.82 -8.11 20.61
N GLY A 546 25.16 -7.53 19.62
CA GLY A 546 25.82 -6.78 18.55
C GLY A 546 26.05 -7.49 17.22
N ASP A 547 25.62 -8.76 17.05
CA ASP A 547 25.81 -9.48 15.79
C ASP A 547 24.48 -9.98 15.18
N PHE A 548 24.36 -9.80 13.87
CA PHE A 548 23.28 -10.33 13.04
C PHE A 548 23.81 -11.55 12.29
N ASP A 549 23.09 -12.67 12.37
CA ASP A 549 23.37 -13.84 11.55
C ASP A 549 22.60 -13.72 10.23
N TYR A 550 23.22 -14.23 9.17
CA TYR A 550 22.65 -14.22 7.83
C TYR A 550 22.45 -15.64 7.35
N ASN A 551 21.29 -15.89 6.75
CA ASN A 551 21.01 -17.18 6.13
C ASN A 551 20.52 -16.98 4.68
N SER A 552 21.05 -17.81 3.77
CA SER A 552 20.55 -17.88 2.40
C SER A 552 19.29 -18.73 2.38
N VAL A 553 18.17 -18.13 1.98
CA VAL A 553 16.87 -18.81 1.93
C VAL A 553 16.67 -19.48 0.57
N SER A 554 17.25 -18.91 -0.50
CA SER A 554 16.99 -19.30 -1.88
C SER A 554 17.98 -20.30 -2.49
N HIS A 555 18.78 -21.01 -1.69
CA HIS A 555 19.82 -21.92 -2.21
C HIS A 555 19.26 -23.05 -3.09
N GLU A 556 18.06 -23.54 -2.81
CA GLU A 556 17.42 -24.63 -3.56
C GLU A 556 16.98 -24.22 -4.98
N ILE A 557 16.84 -22.92 -5.24
CA ILE A 557 16.39 -22.37 -6.53
C ILE A 557 17.45 -21.47 -7.20
N GLN A 558 18.74 -21.67 -6.91
CA GLN A 558 19.81 -20.78 -7.36
C GLN A 558 19.84 -20.54 -8.89
N THR A 559 19.48 -21.55 -9.69
CA THR A 559 19.40 -21.42 -11.15
C THR A 559 18.33 -20.42 -11.59
N LEU A 560 17.21 -20.34 -10.88
CA LEU A 560 16.15 -19.36 -11.10
C LEU A 560 16.59 -17.98 -10.60
N ILE A 561 17.23 -17.91 -9.43
CA ILE A 561 17.76 -16.65 -8.88
C ILE A 561 18.72 -15.97 -9.84
N ASN A 562 19.65 -16.72 -10.45
CA ASN A 562 20.61 -16.17 -11.40
C ASN A 562 19.93 -15.54 -12.63
N LYS A 563 18.77 -16.06 -13.06
CA LYS A 563 18.00 -15.49 -14.17
C LYS A 563 17.23 -14.23 -13.79
N LYS A 564 16.97 -14.00 -12.50
CA LYS A 564 16.16 -12.88 -11.99
C LYS A 564 17.01 -11.73 -11.44
N GLN A 565 18.34 -11.84 -11.49
CA GLN A 565 19.24 -10.79 -11.06
C GLN A 565 19.01 -9.48 -11.84
N GLY A 566 18.91 -8.37 -11.11
CA GLY A 566 18.64 -7.04 -11.68
C GLY A 566 17.19 -6.77 -12.10
N LEU A 567 16.27 -7.73 -11.93
CA LEU A 567 14.87 -7.57 -12.32
C LEU A 567 13.93 -7.22 -11.16
N ALA A 568 14.39 -7.27 -9.91
CA ALA A 568 13.55 -7.03 -8.73
C ALA A 568 13.06 -5.57 -8.69
N ILE A 569 11.76 -5.37 -8.44
CA ILE A 569 11.12 -4.04 -8.48
C ILE A 569 10.35 -3.68 -7.21
N SER A 570 9.80 -4.69 -6.51
CA SER A 570 8.99 -4.49 -5.32
C SER A 570 8.85 -5.79 -4.52
N SER A 571 8.44 -5.68 -3.27
CA SER A 571 8.10 -6.82 -2.42
C SER A 571 6.96 -6.48 -1.47
N THR A 572 6.35 -7.51 -0.88
CA THR A 572 5.35 -7.36 0.19
C THR A 572 5.49 -8.49 1.21
N SER A 573 5.18 -8.20 2.45
CA SER A 573 4.81 -9.20 3.45
C SER A 573 3.30 -9.43 3.40
N LEU A 574 2.87 -10.66 3.70
CA LEU A 574 1.47 -11.02 3.94
C LEU A 574 1.39 -11.71 5.29
N HIS A 575 0.78 -11.04 6.27
CA HIS A 575 0.74 -11.46 7.66
C HIS A 575 -0.24 -12.61 7.87
N GLN A 576 -1.39 -12.62 7.18
CA GLN A 576 -2.35 -13.71 7.29
C GLN A 576 -1.81 -15.03 6.74
N LYS A 577 -0.95 -14.96 5.72
CA LYS A 577 -0.34 -16.13 5.08
C LYS A 577 1.07 -16.45 5.58
N ASN A 578 1.66 -15.62 6.45
CA ASN A 578 3.07 -15.68 6.85
C ASN A 578 3.98 -15.88 5.63
N GLN A 579 3.90 -14.96 4.67
CA GLN A 579 4.67 -15.03 3.43
C GLN A 579 5.45 -13.75 3.17
N TYR A 580 6.62 -13.92 2.56
CA TYR A 580 7.37 -12.86 1.89
C TYR A 580 7.25 -13.06 0.38
N ARG A 581 6.87 -12.02 -0.37
CA ARG A 581 6.80 -12.06 -1.83
C ARG A 581 7.70 -10.99 -2.44
N VAL A 582 8.44 -11.35 -3.48
CA VAL A 582 9.23 -10.43 -4.30
C VAL A 582 8.77 -10.50 -5.76
N TYR A 583 8.66 -9.36 -6.42
CA TYR A 583 8.18 -9.23 -7.79
C TYR A 583 9.25 -8.67 -8.72
N PHE A 584 9.18 -9.08 -9.98
CA PHE A 584 10.15 -8.75 -11.01
C PHE A 584 9.51 -7.98 -12.17
N SER A 585 10.35 -7.26 -12.91
CA SER A 585 9.98 -6.45 -14.09
C SER A 585 9.55 -7.25 -15.33
N ASP A 586 9.59 -8.58 -15.27
CA ASP A 586 9.10 -9.49 -16.31
C ASP A 586 7.69 -10.05 -16.01
N GLY A 587 7.00 -9.50 -15.00
CA GLY A 587 5.66 -9.90 -14.58
C GLY A 587 5.60 -11.18 -13.73
N THR A 588 6.76 -11.72 -13.34
CA THR A 588 6.85 -12.88 -12.44
C THR A 588 7.16 -12.46 -10.99
N GLY A 589 7.03 -13.40 -10.06
CA GLY A 589 7.39 -13.21 -8.65
C GLY A 589 7.86 -14.50 -7.99
N LEU A 590 8.30 -14.41 -6.75
CA LEU A 590 8.58 -15.54 -5.87
C LEU A 590 7.83 -15.36 -4.56
N ALA A 591 7.15 -16.41 -4.11
CA ALA A 591 6.54 -16.49 -2.79
C ALA A 591 7.37 -17.40 -1.89
N VAL A 592 7.83 -16.86 -0.78
CA VAL A 592 8.49 -17.59 0.32
C VAL A 592 7.46 -17.81 1.40
N GLY A 593 7.12 -19.08 1.65
CA GLY A 593 6.26 -19.45 2.78
C GLY A 593 7.06 -19.65 4.04
N LEU A 594 6.46 -19.31 5.18
CA LEU A 594 7.05 -19.50 6.50
C LEU A 594 6.12 -20.36 7.37
N THR A 595 6.72 -21.30 8.09
CA THR A 595 6.06 -21.99 9.21
C THR A 595 6.81 -21.61 10.47
N GLY A 596 6.20 -20.75 11.29
CA GLY A 596 6.93 -20.08 12.38
C GLY A 596 7.99 -19.14 11.84
N GLN A 597 9.24 -19.30 12.27
CA GLN A 597 10.40 -18.50 11.80
C GLN A 597 11.19 -19.19 10.68
N THR A 598 10.82 -20.41 10.30
CA THR A 598 11.56 -21.19 9.29
C THR A 598 10.89 -21.11 7.92
N PRO A 599 11.64 -20.80 6.84
CA PRO A 599 11.16 -20.96 5.47
C PRO A 599 10.72 -22.40 5.19
N ASN A 600 9.50 -22.59 4.70
CA ASN A 600 8.90 -23.90 4.42
C ASN A 600 8.88 -24.26 2.92
N GLY A 601 9.24 -23.30 2.06
CA GLY A 601 9.40 -23.49 0.62
C GLY A 601 9.38 -22.16 -0.13
N ILE A 602 9.91 -22.16 -1.36
CA ILE A 602 9.79 -21.05 -2.30
C ILE A 602 9.05 -21.55 -3.55
N MET A 603 8.08 -20.76 -4.02
CA MET A 603 7.36 -21.06 -5.26
C MET A 603 7.33 -19.86 -6.21
N PRO A 604 7.43 -20.09 -7.53
CA PRO A 604 7.31 -19.03 -8.52
C PRO A 604 5.87 -18.65 -8.81
N LEU A 605 5.67 -17.35 -8.97
CA LEU A 605 4.42 -16.70 -9.35
C LEU A 605 4.54 -16.10 -10.74
N ASN A 606 3.43 -16.04 -11.47
CA ASN A 606 3.33 -15.39 -12.76
C ASN A 606 2.03 -14.61 -12.84
N TYR A 607 2.14 -13.28 -12.71
CA TYR A 607 1.01 -12.35 -12.77
C TYR A 607 0.76 -11.86 -14.20
N GLY A 608 1.74 -12.01 -15.10
CA GLY A 608 1.70 -11.44 -16.45
C GLY A 608 1.68 -9.91 -16.48
N LEU A 609 1.84 -9.26 -15.32
CA LEU A 609 1.83 -7.81 -15.13
C LEU A 609 2.90 -7.41 -14.13
N ASN A 610 3.51 -6.26 -14.36
CA ASN A 610 4.50 -5.71 -13.45
C ASN A 610 3.83 -5.12 -12.21
N VAL A 611 4.27 -5.58 -11.04
CA VAL A 611 3.87 -5.04 -9.74
C VAL A 611 4.82 -3.89 -9.40
N ARG A 612 4.53 -2.70 -9.92
CA ARG A 612 5.44 -1.55 -9.88
C ARG A 612 5.59 -0.97 -8.48
N CYS A 613 4.49 -0.88 -7.75
CA CYS A 613 4.44 -0.45 -6.37
C CYS A 613 3.35 -1.25 -5.66
N ILE A 614 3.54 -1.57 -4.40
CA ILE A 614 2.61 -2.39 -3.61
C ILE A 614 2.54 -1.86 -2.19
N CYS A 615 1.35 -1.92 -1.59
CA CYS A 615 1.15 -1.65 -0.18
C CYS A 615 0.24 -2.70 0.43
N THR A 616 0.55 -3.10 1.66
CA THR A 616 -0.29 -3.95 2.50
C THR A 616 -0.59 -3.21 3.79
N ASP A 617 -1.85 -3.23 4.21
CA ASP A 617 -2.32 -2.57 5.43
C ASP A 617 -3.56 -3.29 5.99
N THR A 618 -4.05 -2.87 7.14
CA THR A 618 -5.26 -3.43 7.76
C THR A 618 -6.45 -2.48 7.58
N ASN A 619 -7.56 -3.01 7.09
CA ASN A 619 -8.78 -2.23 6.89
C ASN A 619 -9.51 -1.95 8.23
N ALA A 620 -10.56 -1.13 8.18
CA ALA A 620 -11.35 -0.80 9.38
C ALA A 620 -12.07 -2.01 10.02
N ALA A 621 -12.24 -3.10 9.27
CA ALA A 621 -12.80 -4.37 9.75
C ALA A 621 -11.73 -5.32 10.34
N GLY A 622 -10.46 -4.90 10.41
CA GLY A 622 -9.36 -5.72 10.93
C GLY A 622 -8.82 -6.76 9.94
N GLN A 623 -9.18 -6.67 8.66
CA GLN A 623 -8.71 -7.57 7.62
C GLN A 623 -7.50 -6.99 6.89
N GLU A 624 -6.54 -7.83 6.55
CA GLU A 624 -5.39 -7.45 5.73
C GLU A 624 -5.85 -7.19 4.29
N VAL A 625 -5.43 -6.07 3.71
CA VAL A 625 -5.70 -5.67 2.33
C VAL A 625 -4.40 -5.29 1.64
N THR A 626 -4.22 -5.78 0.41
CA THR A 626 -3.03 -5.53 -0.39
C THR A 626 -3.43 -4.93 -1.72
N TYR A 627 -2.79 -3.81 -2.09
CA TYR A 627 -3.03 -3.13 -3.36
C TYR A 627 -1.72 -2.90 -4.09
N PHE A 628 -1.71 -3.07 -5.41
CA PHE A 628 -0.55 -2.75 -6.24
C PHE A 628 -0.91 -1.93 -7.48
N GLY A 629 0.04 -1.11 -7.93
CA GLY A 629 -0.03 -0.37 -9.17
C GLY A 629 0.79 -1.05 -10.27
N SER A 630 0.30 -0.98 -11.51
CA SER A 630 0.98 -1.58 -12.67
C SER A 630 1.30 -0.56 -13.77
N ASP A 631 2.02 -1.02 -14.81
CA ASP A 631 2.46 -0.19 -15.93
C ASP A 631 1.32 0.22 -16.87
N ASN A 632 0.20 -0.52 -16.85
CA ASN A 632 -1.01 -0.20 -17.60
C ASN A 632 -1.84 0.92 -16.95
N GLY A 633 -1.45 1.42 -15.77
CA GLY A 633 -2.13 2.51 -15.08
C GLY A 633 -3.28 2.11 -14.16
N PHE A 634 -3.58 0.82 -14.07
CA PHE A 634 -4.55 0.31 -13.12
C PHE A 634 -3.91 0.05 -11.75
N VAL A 635 -4.73 0.21 -10.72
CA VAL A 635 -4.47 -0.33 -9.39
C VAL A 635 -5.28 -1.61 -9.25
N TYR A 636 -4.69 -2.59 -8.59
CA TYR A 636 -5.24 -3.92 -8.39
C TYR A 636 -5.24 -4.25 -6.91
N GLN A 637 -6.28 -4.94 -6.46
CA GLN A 637 -6.32 -5.59 -5.15
C GLN A 637 -5.79 -7.02 -5.31
N ASP A 638 -4.74 -7.38 -4.58
CA ASP A 638 -4.12 -8.72 -4.60
C ASP A 638 -4.77 -9.67 -3.59
N ASN A 639 -4.58 -10.97 -3.79
CA ASN A 639 -5.13 -12.07 -3.00
C ASN A 639 -6.68 -12.08 -2.92
N VAL A 640 -7.34 -11.63 -3.99
CA VAL A 640 -8.80 -11.60 -4.10
C VAL A 640 -9.26 -12.18 -5.43
N GLY A 641 -10.41 -12.85 -5.41
CA GLY A 641 -11.02 -13.43 -6.59
C GLY A 641 -10.30 -14.68 -7.13
N THR A 642 -10.80 -15.18 -8.24
CA THR A 642 -10.45 -16.51 -8.82
C THR A 642 -9.59 -16.43 -10.09
N SER A 643 -9.30 -15.21 -10.56
CA SER A 643 -8.73 -14.89 -11.89
C SER A 643 -7.70 -13.78 -11.80
N LEU A 644 -6.78 -13.67 -12.79
CA LEU A 644 -5.90 -12.51 -12.95
C LEU A 644 -6.64 -11.40 -13.73
N ASP A 645 -7.48 -10.64 -13.03
CA ASP A 645 -8.34 -9.58 -13.61
C ASP A 645 -9.25 -10.07 -14.75
N GLY A 646 -9.86 -11.25 -14.56
CA GLY A 646 -10.72 -11.92 -15.53
C GLY A 646 -10.00 -12.96 -16.39
N ASN A 647 -8.66 -12.91 -16.47
CA ASN A 647 -7.90 -13.94 -17.18
C ASN A 647 -7.77 -15.23 -16.36
N PRO A 648 -7.75 -16.40 -17.01
CA PRO A 648 -7.43 -17.67 -16.36
C PRO A 648 -6.08 -17.63 -15.64
N ILE A 649 -6.00 -18.29 -14.48
CA ILE A 649 -4.71 -18.50 -13.80
C ILE A 649 -4.17 -19.85 -14.26
N GLU A 650 -3.13 -19.83 -15.08
CA GLU A 650 -2.39 -21.03 -15.41
C GLU A 650 -1.53 -21.43 -14.20
N ALA A 651 -1.81 -22.60 -13.63
CA ALA A 651 -1.14 -23.11 -12.44
C ALA A 651 -0.78 -24.57 -12.63
N TRP A 652 0.47 -24.93 -12.31
CA TRP A 652 0.91 -26.32 -12.32
C TRP A 652 1.83 -26.66 -11.16
N LEU A 653 1.81 -27.94 -10.80
CA LEU A 653 2.66 -28.52 -9.78
C LEU A 653 3.20 -29.86 -10.31
N ARG A 654 4.52 -29.99 -10.44
CA ARG A 654 5.16 -31.23 -10.84
C ARG A 654 6.01 -31.79 -9.71
N LEU A 655 5.57 -32.95 -9.21
CA LEU A 655 6.25 -33.68 -8.15
C LEU A 655 7.40 -34.50 -8.73
N PRO A 656 8.51 -34.70 -8.01
CA PRO A 656 9.65 -35.49 -8.49
C PRO A 656 9.28 -36.94 -8.80
N PHE A 657 10.17 -37.60 -9.54
CA PHE A 657 10.07 -39.03 -9.82
C PHE A 657 10.31 -39.85 -8.54
N ASN A 658 9.23 -40.23 -7.87
CA ASN A 658 9.30 -41.04 -6.67
C ASN A 658 9.53 -42.51 -7.02
N HIS A 659 10.62 -43.05 -6.47
CA HIS A 659 11.02 -44.45 -6.57
C HIS A 659 10.61 -45.32 -5.37
N SER A 660 9.80 -44.81 -4.43
CA SER A 660 9.30 -45.50 -3.23
C SER A 660 10.36 -46.30 -2.47
N LYS A 661 11.50 -45.64 -2.20
CA LYS A 661 12.67 -46.19 -1.49
C LYS A 661 13.29 -47.45 -2.12
N SER A 662 13.03 -47.70 -3.41
CA SER A 662 13.54 -48.90 -4.13
C SER A 662 13.83 -48.58 -5.60
N PRO A 663 14.94 -47.88 -5.92
CA PRO A 663 15.26 -47.41 -7.26
C PRO A 663 15.40 -48.51 -8.32
N ARG A 664 15.86 -49.71 -7.93
CA ARG A 664 16.14 -50.83 -8.85
C ARG A 664 14.98 -51.81 -9.02
N VAL A 665 13.87 -51.60 -8.34
CA VAL A 665 12.71 -52.51 -8.36
C VAL A 665 11.64 -51.92 -9.25
N ARG A 666 11.18 -52.68 -10.25
CA ARG A 666 10.00 -52.30 -11.06
C ARG A 666 8.75 -52.46 -10.20
N LYS A 667 7.83 -51.51 -10.30
CA LYS A 667 6.61 -51.45 -9.49
C LYS A 667 5.43 -51.31 -10.42
N ARG A 668 4.38 -52.10 -10.19
CA ARG A 668 3.09 -51.89 -10.83
C ARG A 668 2.32 -50.88 -10.00
N TYR A 669 2.15 -49.67 -10.53
CA TYR A 669 1.33 -48.64 -9.91
C TYR A 669 -0.15 -48.95 -10.16
N ARG A 670 -0.99 -48.75 -9.15
CA ARG A 670 -2.42 -49.13 -9.21
C ARG A 670 -3.34 -47.94 -8.97
N ARG A 671 -3.04 -47.12 -7.97
CA ARG A 671 -3.89 -45.99 -7.60
C ARG A 671 -3.08 -44.91 -6.89
N ALA A 672 -3.44 -43.66 -7.13
CA ALA A 672 -3.00 -42.51 -6.37
C ALA A 672 -4.23 -41.86 -5.72
N VAL A 673 -4.12 -41.51 -4.45
CA VAL A 673 -5.17 -40.82 -3.68
C VAL A 673 -4.55 -39.51 -3.18
N PHE A 674 -5.01 -38.38 -3.70
CA PHE A 674 -4.56 -37.09 -3.21
C PHE A 674 -5.40 -36.64 -2.03
N GLU A 675 -4.78 -35.90 -1.12
CA GLU A 675 -5.47 -35.22 -0.04
C GLU A 675 -5.56 -33.75 -0.42
N GLY A 676 -6.77 -33.30 -0.72
CA GLY A 676 -7.02 -31.91 -1.07
C GLY A 676 -8.30 -31.38 -0.47
N TYR A 677 -8.36 -30.07 -0.31
CA TYR A 677 -9.57 -29.38 0.09
C TYR A 677 -9.77 -28.15 -0.80
N VAL A 678 -11.04 -27.81 -1.01
CA VAL A 678 -11.48 -26.66 -1.79
C VAL A 678 -12.67 -26.05 -1.05
N ASN A 679 -12.81 -24.72 -1.12
CA ASN A 679 -13.93 -24.01 -0.47
C ASN A 679 -15.20 -24.00 -1.32
N ALA A 680 -15.08 -24.18 -2.64
CA ALA A 680 -16.18 -24.23 -3.59
C ALA A 680 -15.87 -25.23 -4.72
N TYR A 681 -16.70 -25.27 -5.76
CA TYR A 681 -16.45 -26.12 -6.92
C TYR A 681 -15.15 -25.72 -7.65
N ALA A 682 -14.28 -26.69 -7.92
CA ALA A 682 -13.10 -26.52 -8.75
C ALA A 682 -12.84 -27.77 -9.60
N GLN A 683 -12.11 -27.62 -10.71
CA GLN A 683 -11.62 -28.74 -11.51
C GLN A 683 -10.10 -28.66 -11.65
N VAL A 684 -9.45 -29.81 -11.56
CA VAL A 684 -8.00 -29.95 -11.72
C VAL A 684 -7.71 -31.12 -12.64
N ASN A 685 -6.74 -30.93 -13.54
CA ASN A 685 -6.26 -31.97 -14.44
C ASN A 685 -5.11 -32.70 -13.76
N PHE A 686 -5.20 -34.03 -13.71
CA PHE A 686 -4.15 -34.89 -13.18
C PHE A 686 -3.51 -35.68 -14.32
N SER A 687 -2.18 -35.70 -14.33
CA SER A 687 -1.38 -36.55 -15.21
C SER A 687 -0.22 -37.18 -14.43
N TYR A 688 0.34 -38.26 -14.94
CA TYR A 688 1.51 -38.90 -14.36
C TYR A 688 2.45 -39.45 -15.43
N ASP A 689 3.75 -39.44 -15.12
CA ASP A 689 4.80 -39.98 -15.98
C ASP A 689 5.50 -41.15 -15.28
N LEU A 690 5.87 -42.16 -16.07
CA LEU A 690 6.58 -43.34 -15.62
C LEU A 690 8.02 -43.37 -16.16
N GLY A 691 8.94 -43.95 -15.41
CA GLY A 691 10.29 -44.27 -15.92
C GLY A 691 11.11 -43.04 -16.34
N TYR A 692 11.08 -41.96 -15.55
CA TYR A 692 11.69 -40.66 -15.91
C TYR A 692 11.16 -40.01 -17.20
N GLY A 693 9.94 -40.37 -17.63
CA GLY A 693 9.33 -39.82 -18.85
C GLY A 693 9.85 -40.46 -20.14
N ASP A 694 10.30 -41.72 -20.09
CA ASP A 694 10.73 -42.47 -21.27
C ASP A 694 9.58 -42.56 -22.31
N PRO A 695 9.75 -42.04 -23.53
CA PRO A 695 8.71 -42.07 -24.57
C PRO A 695 8.27 -43.49 -24.97
N ASN A 696 9.10 -44.52 -24.70
CA ASN A 696 8.82 -45.91 -25.04
C ASN A 696 7.96 -46.62 -23.98
N VAL A 697 7.79 -46.01 -22.80
CA VAL A 697 6.88 -46.47 -21.76
C VAL A 697 5.56 -45.72 -21.99
N GLN A 698 4.45 -46.44 -22.18
CA GLN A 698 3.15 -45.78 -22.43
C GLN A 698 2.86 -44.72 -21.36
N PRO A 699 2.83 -43.42 -21.72
CA PRO A 699 2.29 -42.41 -20.83
C PRO A 699 0.78 -42.66 -20.71
N SER A 700 0.22 -42.46 -19.52
CA SER A 700 -1.23 -42.47 -19.40
C SER A 700 -1.83 -41.27 -20.11
N ALA A 701 -3.01 -41.45 -20.71
CA ALA A 701 -3.83 -40.31 -21.09
C ALA A 701 -4.09 -39.44 -19.85
N PRO A 702 -4.00 -38.10 -19.95
CA PRO A 702 -4.40 -37.20 -18.87
C PRO A 702 -5.80 -37.56 -18.38
N VAL A 703 -6.07 -37.39 -17.08
CA VAL A 703 -7.42 -37.44 -16.54
C VAL A 703 -7.92 -35.99 -16.47
N PRO A 704 -8.61 -35.49 -17.51
CA PRO A 704 -9.10 -34.13 -17.53
C PRO A 704 -10.25 -33.93 -16.55
N ASP A 705 -10.43 -32.68 -16.12
CA ASP A 705 -11.60 -32.14 -15.44
C ASP A 705 -12.02 -32.97 -14.21
N THR A 706 -11.05 -33.39 -13.38
CA THR A 706 -11.40 -34.05 -12.12
C THR A 706 -12.04 -33.02 -11.19
N SER A 707 -13.35 -33.14 -11.02
CA SER A 707 -14.12 -32.25 -10.16
C SER A 707 -13.75 -32.46 -8.69
N LEU A 708 -13.42 -31.36 -8.03
CA LEU A 708 -13.25 -31.27 -6.59
C LEU A 708 -14.50 -30.61 -6.02
N GLY A 709 -15.24 -31.36 -5.20
CA GLY A 709 -16.35 -30.82 -4.42
C GLY A 709 -15.81 -30.15 -3.17
N GLY A 710 -16.31 -28.96 -2.85
CA GLY A 710 -15.98 -28.29 -1.60
C GLY A 710 -16.62 -28.99 -0.40
N ALA A 711 -15.92 -28.96 0.73
CA ALA A 711 -16.51 -29.31 2.01
C ALA A 711 -17.51 -28.20 2.39
N SER A 712 -18.81 -28.46 2.23
CA SER A 712 -19.84 -27.64 2.84
C SER A 712 -19.80 -27.89 4.34
N GLY A 713 -18.98 -27.13 5.06
CA GLY A 713 -18.82 -27.22 6.50
C GLY A 713 -20.02 -26.64 7.26
N TYR A 714 -20.38 -27.34 8.35
CA TYR A 714 -21.03 -26.86 9.57
C TYR A 714 -21.91 -25.60 9.48
N TRP A 715 -23.23 -25.81 9.61
CA TRP A 715 -24.21 -24.90 10.23
C TRP A 715 -24.00 -23.39 10.02
N ASP A 716 -24.82 -22.79 9.15
CA ASP A 716 -25.79 -21.72 9.48
C ASP A 716 -26.06 -20.81 8.26
N GLN A 717 -27.09 -21.15 7.47
CA GLN A 717 -27.91 -20.16 6.78
C GLN A 717 -29.29 -20.75 6.52
N PHE A 718 -30.27 -20.29 7.29
CA PHE A 718 -31.69 -20.67 7.16
C PHE A 718 -32.23 -20.32 5.77
N THR A 719 -32.43 -21.34 4.93
CA THR A 719 -33.50 -21.35 3.92
C THR A 719 -34.25 -22.67 4.10
N TRP A 720 -35.51 -22.57 4.48
CA TRP A 720 -36.40 -23.71 4.70
C TRP A 720 -36.60 -24.45 3.36
N ASP A 721 -36.54 -25.79 3.40
CA ASP A 721 -36.60 -26.75 2.28
C ASP A 721 -35.37 -26.89 1.36
N GLN A 722 -34.34 -27.62 1.83
CA GLN A 722 -33.77 -28.80 1.15
C GLN A 722 -32.62 -29.41 1.98
N PHE A 723 -32.87 -30.58 2.57
CA PHE A 723 -31.84 -31.36 3.26
C PHE A 723 -30.88 -31.99 2.24
N THR A 724 -29.56 -31.81 2.43
CA THR A 724 -28.55 -32.65 1.81
C THR A 724 -27.55 -33.10 2.89
N TRP A 725 -27.41 -34.42 3.06
CA TRP A 725 -26.54 -35.06 4.04
C TRP A 725 -25.10 -35.20 3.52
N ASP A 726 -24.15 -34.98 4.43
CA ASP A 726 -22.77 -35.48 4.49
C ASP A 726 -21.84 -35.15 3.30
N SER A 727 -21.01 -34.11 3.46
CA SER A 727 -19.84 -33.87 2.60
C SER A 727 -18.56 -34.08 3.41
N GLN A 728 -17.66 -34.92 2.87
CA GLN A 728 -16.38 -35.26 3.48
C GLN A 728 -15.51 -34.01 3.67
N VAL A 729 -14.98 -33.79 4.88
CA VAL A 729 -14.17 -32.61 5.25
C VAL A 729 -12.88 -32.47 4.42
N VAL A 730 -12.34 -33.57 3.92
CA VAL A 730 -11.19 -33.61 2.99
C VAL A 730 -11.60 -34.41 1.77
N GLY A 731 -11.60 -33.77 0.60
CA GLY A 731 -11.85 -34.46 -0.66
C GLY A 731 -10.68 -35.38 -0.98
N THR A 732 -10.96 -36.65 -1.29
CA THR A 732 -9.94 -37.64 -1.67
C THR A 732 -10.06 -37.98 -3.16
N PRO A 733 -9.69 -37.07 -4.08
CA PRO A 733 -9.69 -37.40 -5.49
C PRO A 733 -8.72 -38.56 -5.73
N GLN A 734 -9.24 -39.62 -6.36
CA GLN A 734 -8.53 -40.84 -6.63
C GLN A 734 -8.36 -41.01 -8.14
N ILE A 735 -7.14 -41.32 -8.56
CA ILE A 735 -6.84 -41.65 -9.95
C ILE A 735 -6.36 -43.09 -10.05
N SER A 736 -6.92 -43.83 -10.99
CA SER A 736 -6.46 -45.18 -11.29
C SER A 736 -5.20 -45.12 -12.14
N LEU A 737 -4.16 -45.84 -11.72
CA LEU A 737 -2.88 -45.86 -12.40
C LEU A 737 -2.72 -47.16 -13.18
N GLN A 738 -2.19 -47.03 -14.38
CA GLN A 738 -1.81 -48.13 -15.25
C GLN A 738 -0.32 -48.01 -15.61
N GLY A 739 0.33 -49.15 -15.81
CA GLY A 739 1.75 -49.23 -16.15
C GLY A 739 2.61 -49.87 -15.06
N THR A 740 3.85 -50.19 -15.41
CA THR A 740 4.82 -50.81 -14.51
C THR A 740 6.20 -50.23 -14.77
N GLU A 741 6.77 -49.53 -13.80
CA GLU A 741 8.08 -48.91 -13.94
C GLU A 741 8.81 -48.70 -12.60
N LYS A 742 10.06 -48.23 -12.64
CA LYS A 742 10.90 -47.98 -11.45
C LYS A 742 10.43 -46.80 -10.59
N ASN A 743 9.89 -45.77 -11.22
CA ASN A 743 9.46 -44.53 -10.58
C ASN A 743 8.22 -43.96 -11.26
N ILE A 744 7.59 -43.01 -10.57
CA ILE A 744 6.41 -42.28 -11.04
C ILE A 744 6.52 -40.82 -10.60
N SER A 745 6.09 -39.89 -11.46
CA SER A 745 5.93 -38.46 -11.16
C SER A 745 4.50 -38.05 -11.45
N PHE A 746 3.97 -37.08 -10.71
CA PHE A 746 2.63 -36.54 -10.93
C PHE A 746 2.69 -35.08 -11.35
N LEU A 747 1.79 -34.70 -12.26
CA LEU A 747 1.56 -33.34 -12.70
C LEU A 747 0.10 -32.98 -12.38
N LEU A 748 -0.06 -31.88 -11.65
CA LEU A 748 -1.35 -31.24 -11.41
C LEU A 748 -1.37 -29.98 -12.25
N TYR A 749 -2.41 -29.79 -13.07
CA TYR A 749 -2.54 -28.65 -13.98
C TYR A 749 -3.94 -28.04 -13.87
N SER A 750 -4.02 -26.71 -13.89
CA SER A 750 -5.26 -25.95 -13.86
C SER A 750 -5.09 -24.68 -14.68
N ASN A 751 -6.08 -24.34 -15.52
CA ASN A 751 -6.07 -23.12 -16.31
C ASN A 751 -7.50 -22.59 -16.46
N TYR A 752 -8.06 -22.12 -15.35
CA TYR A 752 -9.44 -21.63 -15.28
C TYR A 752 -9.50 -20.27 -14.59
N ALA A 753 -10.52 -19.48 -14.95
CA ALA A 753 -10.80 -18.17 -14.34
C ALA A 753 -11.91 -18.24 -13.29
N GLN A 754 -12.86 -19.18 -13.43
CA GLN A 754 -14.03 -19.26 -12.56
C GLN A 754 -13.82 -20.04 -11.26
N PHE A 755 -12.79 -20.88 -11.16
CA PHE A 755 -12.63 -21.79 -10.02
C PHE A 755 -11.87 -21.16 -8.85
N GLN A 756 -12.37 -21.40 -7.64
CA GLN A 756 -11.72 -21.01 -6.39
C GLN A 756 -10.38 -21.75 -6.21
N PRO A 757 -9.46 -21.20 -5.40
CA PRO A 757 -8.24 -21.88 -5.03
C PRO A 757 -8.49 -23.25 -4.40
N HIS A 758 -7.68 -24.22 -4.80
CA HIS A 758 -7.64 -25.55 -4.23
C HIS A 758 -6.29 -25.79 -3.57
N THR A 759 -6.28 -26.59 -2.51
CA THR A 759 -5.08 -26.91 -1.74
C THR A 759 -4.86 -28.42 -1.74
N PHE A 760 -3.63 -28.85 -1.97
CA PHE A 760 -3.21 -30.25 -1.81
C PHE A 760 -2.16 -30.39 -0.71
N GLN A 761 -2.38 -31.31 0.21
CA GLN A 761 -1.53 -31.52 1.40
C GLN A 761 -0.63 -32.75 1.28
N GLY A 762 -1.03 -33.74 0.48
CA GLY A 762 -0.26 -34.98 0.33
C GLY A 762 -0.84 -35.94 -0.69
N LEU A 763 -0.11 -37.04 -0.87
CA LEU A 763 -0.46 -38.10 -1.80
C LEU A 763 -0.16 -39.47 -1.19
N THR A 764 -1.16 -40.36 -1.25
CA THR A 764 -1.00 -41.78 -0.95
C THR A 764 -0.90 -42.58 -2.25
N LEU A 765 0.22 -43.25 -2.45
CA LEU A 765 0.50 -44.10 -3.60
C LEU A 765 0.31 -45.58 -3.27
N ILE A 766 -0.45 -46.29 -4.10
CA ILE A 766 -0.70 -47.73 -3.98
C ILE A 766 -0.02 -48.47 -5.12
N TYR A 767 0.90 -49.38 -4.79
CA TYR A 767 1.69 -50.12 -5.77
C TYR A 767 1.98 -51.56 -5.34
N SER A 768 2.30 -52.41 -6.32
CA SER A 768 2.80 -53.77 -6.08
C SER A 768 4.25 -53.87 -6.57
N PRO A 769 5.23 -54.12 -5.69
CA PRO A 769 6.60 -54.39 -6.11
C PRO A 769 6.66 -55.63 -7.02
N GLN A 770 7.50 -55.58 -8.06
CA GLN A 770 7.80 -56.72 -8.93
C GLN A 770 9.27 -57.13 -8.78
N ARG A 771 9.83 -57.78 -9.82
CA ARG A 771 11.23 -58.21 -9.83
C ARG A 771 12.20 -57.03 -9.86
N LEU A 772 13.36 -57.25 -9.26
CA LEU A 772 14.52 -56.39 -9.43
C LEU A 772 14.93 -56.40 -10.91
N GLU A 773 15.24 -55.23 -11.47
CA GLU A 773 15.84 -55.13 -12.80
C GLU A 773 17.30 -55.60 -12.69
N ARG A 774 17.61 -56.67 -13.43
CA ARG A 774 18.92 -57.32 -13.45
C ARG A 774 19.80 -56.73 -14.52
#